data_AF-C9QL55-F1
#
_entry.id   AF-C9QL55-F1
#
_cell.length_a   1.000
_cell.length_b   1.000
_cell.length_c   1.000
_cell.angle_alpha   90.00
_cell.angle_beta   90.00
_cell.angle_gamma   90.00
#
_symmetry.space_group_name_H-M   'P 1'
#
loop_
_entity.id
_entity.type
_entity.pdbx_description
1 polymer ?
#
loop_
_entity_poly.entity_id
_entity_poly.type
_entity_poly.pdbx_seq_one_letter_code
_entity_poly.pdbx_strand_id
1 'polypeptide(L)'
;MSTEKLYIEKELSWLSFNERVLQEAADKDVPLIERIRFLGIFSNNLDEFYKVRFADVKRRILINQERGGNDNSKHLLTKMQTKALKLNERFDELYAELIRDMARHGIFLVNEHQLSSSQQKWIKKYFGKKVLPYITPILLREDIDILQFLKDEYAYIAVELRQIEQSQYALIEIPTDHLPRFVMLPEQKDKQRKTIILLDNIIRYCLDELFSGFFDYDELKGYAMKVTRDAEYDLNYEVENSLIEQMSEGVSQRLTAMPVRFVYEREMPEQMLSFLCNKLQISNYDSLIPGGRYHNFKDFINFPNVGREYLENNSLPPMQCADFIGFANKFDAIKAQDILLHYPYHTFEHISDWVRQASFDPKVTSIKINIYRVAKDSRIIRSLIDAVHNGKQVTVVVELQARFDEEANIEWSKVLTEAGVHVVFGVPGLKIHSKLLLISRRENDEIIRYAHIGTGNFHEKNALIYTDFSLLTADPELTKEVRGVFDYIETPYRPIKFHHLIVSPRNSRKQLYHLIDSEIANAQQGNRAELTIKANNLVDKGLINKLYEASSAGVKIRMLIRGMCSLVAGIEGISNNIEIISIVDRFLEHSRVIITHSNGEPQIYISSADWMTRNIDHRIEVATPIRDKRLKQRIIDIINLHFTDTEKARWIDKEMSNQYVLRDNQDKVRSQVAIYDYLKSIEKQTKNQKRKQHDANT
;
A
#
# COMPACT_ATOMS: atom_id res chain seq x y z
N MET A 1 -0.23 25.77 -32.27
CA MET A 1 -0.89 25.27 -31.04
C MET A 1 -0.23 23.95 -30.68
N SER A 2 0.46 23.87 -29.55
CA SER A 2 1.06 22.62 -29.09
C SER A 2 -0.05 21.59 -28.87
N THR A 3 0.10 20.39 -29.43
CA THR A 3 -0.77 19.24 -29.15
C THR A 3 -0.70 18.94 -27.65
N GLU A 4 -1.70 19.37 -26.88
CA GLU A 4 -1.74 19.08 -25.45
C GLU A 4 -1.85 17.57 -25.23
N LYS A 5 -1.05 17.04 -24.29
CA LYS A 5 -1.07 15.62 -23.99
C LYS A 5 -2.34 15.27 -23.23
N LEU A 6 -3.15 14.40 -23.82
CA LEU A 6 -4.41 13.90 -23.22
C LEU A 6 -4.19 12.94 -22.04
N TYR A 7 -2.98 12.42 -21.84
CA TYR A 7 -2.68 11.47 -20.75
C TYR A 7 -1.29 11.72 -20.14
N ILE A 8 -1.20 11.39 -18.86
CA ILE A 8 0.05 11.27 -18.11
C ILE A 8 0.45 9.80 -17.99
N GLU A 9 1.73 9.50 -18.21
CA GLU A 9 2.29 8.16 -18.01
C GLU A 9 2.14 7.73 -16.54
N LYS A 10 1.59 6.53 -16.32
CA LYS A 10 1.23 6.04 -14.97
C LYS A 10 2.44 6.00 -14.04
N GLU A 11 3.63 5.72 -14.55
CA GLU A 11 4.89 5.68 -13.80
C GLU A 11 5.32 7.07 -13.31
N LEU A 12 5.17 8.10 -14.14
CA LEU A 12 5.48 9.49 -13.74
C LEU A 12 4.47 10.01 -12.72
N SER A 13 3.19 9.68 -12.93
CA SER A 13 2.12 9.97 -11.97
C SER A 13 2.37 9.27 -10.63
N TRP A 14 2.89 8.04 -10.64
CA TRP A 14 3.30 7.35 -9.42
C TRP A 14 4.46 8.05 -8.69
N LEU A 15 5.47 8.52 -9.42
CA LEU A 15 6.57 9.29 -8.80
C LEU A 15 6.04 10.61 -8.20
N SER A 16 5.04 11.23 -8.84
CA SER A 16 4.33 12.39 -8.26
C SER A 16 3.55 12.04 -6.99
N PHE A 17 2.95 10.86 -6.93
CA PHE A 17 2.38 10.34 -5.68
C PHE A 17 3.43 10.21 -4.57
N ASN A 18 4.58 9.59 -4.85
CA ASN A 18 5.60 9.45 -3.81
C ASN A 18 6.24 10.79 -3.43
N GLU A 19 6.25 11.76 -4.34
CA GLU A 19 6.62 13.15 -4.03
C GLU A 19 5.68 13.79 -3.00
N ARG A 20 4.36 13.53 -3.05
CA ARG A 20 3.42 13.95 -1.98
C ARG A 20 3.70 13.27 -0.64
N VAL A 21 4.17 12.02 -0.64
CA VAL A 21 4.65 11.36 0.59
C VAL A 21 5.87 12.08 1.15
N LEU A 22 6.79 12.51 0.28
CA LEU A 22 7.96 13.31 0.69
C LEU A 22 7.56 14.70 1.19
N GLN A 23 6.49 15.30 0.67
CA GLN A 23 5.93 16.55 1.21
C GLN A 23 5.47 16.40 2.67
N GLU A 24 4.93 15.25 3.09
CA GLU A 24 4.59 15.02 4.51
C GLU A 24 5.83 14.98 5.42
N ALA A 25 6.99 14.51 4.90
CA ALA A 25 8.26 14.63 5.62
C ALA A 25 8.79 16.07 5.67
N ALA A 26 8.41 16.92 4.72
CA ALA A 26 8.77 18.34 4.67
C ALA A 26 7.83 19.24 5.48
N ASP A 27 6.58 18.81 5.69
CA ASP A 27 5.55 19.59 6.35
C ASP A 27 5.83 19.75 7.85
N LYS A 28 5.88 21.00 8.31
CA LYS A 28 6.16 21.34 9.72
C LYS A 28 4.95 21.20 10.63
N ASP A 29 3.74 21.12 10.07
CA ASP A 29 2.53 20.81 10.83
C ASP A 29 2.44 19.30 11.16
N VAL A 30 3.30 18.47 10.57
CA VAL A 30 3.46 17.05 10.91
C VAL A 30 4.46 16.89 12.07
N PRO A 31 4.14 16.11 13.12
CA PRO A 31 5.06 15.88 14.23
C PRO A 31 6.41 15.29 13.79
N LEU A 32 7.48 15.68 14.48
CA LEU A 32 8.86 15.42 14.04
C LEU A 32 9.17 13.94 13.79
N ILE A 33 8.73 13.03 14.67
CA ILE A 33 8.99 11.59 14.50
C ILE A 33 8.20 11.04 13.31
N GLU A 34 7.00 11.56 13.08
CA GLU A 34 6.16 11.16 11.95
C GLU A 34 6.78 11.60 10.61
N ARG A 35 7.38 12.81 10.55
CA ARG A 35 8.15 13.27 9.38
C ARG A 35 9.30 12.31 9.05
N ILE A 36 9.98 11.79 10.07
CA ILE A 36 11.05 10.79 9.91
C ILE A 36 10.49 9.47 9.40
N ARG A 37 9.34 9.03 9.93
CA ARG A 37 8.66 7.82 9.44
C ARG A 37 8.21 7.98 8.00
N PHE A 38 7.76 9.16 7.58
CA PHE A 38 7.44 9.46 6.18
C PHE A 38 8.65 9.35 5.24
N LEU A 39 9.87 9.69 5.68
CA LEU A 39 11.08 9.37 4.90
C LEU A 39 11.23 7.86 4.71
N GLY A 40 10.94 7.07 5.74
CA GLY A 40 10.91 5.62 5.63
C GLY A 40 9.85 5.10 4.66
N ILE A 41 8.63 5.63 4.73
CA ILE A 41 7.53 5.29 3.81
C ILE A 41 7.90 5.63 2.37
N PHE A 42 8.45 6.83 2.14
CA PHE A 42 8.94 7.26 0.83
C PHE A 42 9.97 6.28 0.25
N SER A 43 10.96 5.88 1.05
CA SER A 43 11.98 4.92 0.63
C SER A 43 11.39 3.54 0.33
N ASN A 44 10.50 3.04 1.18
CA ASN A 44 9.85 1.75 0.97
C ASN A 44 9.01 1.73 -0.32
N ASN A 45 8.26 2.80 -0.57
CA ASN A 45 7.51 2.95 -1.81
C ASN A 45 8.45 2.98 -3.02
N LEU A 46 9.57 3.71 -2.94
CA LEU A 46 10.51 3.82 -4.06
C LEU A 46 11.15 2.46 -4.37
N ASP A 47 11.44 1.63 -3.36
CA ASP A 47 11.89 0.26 -3.54
C ASP A 47 10.86 -0.56 -4.36
N GLU A 48 9.58 -0.51 -4.00
CA GLU A 48 8.50 -1.19 -4.74
C GLU A 48 8.35 -0.67 -6.18
N PHE A 49 8.55 0.64 -6.39
CA PHE A 49 8.55 1.22 -7.73
C PHE A 49 9.65 0.63 -8.62
N TYR A 50 10.88 0.52 -8.11
CA TYR A 50 11.98 -0.06 -8.89
C TYR A 50 11.73 -1.54 -9.20
N LYS A 51 11.28 -2.30 -8.19
CA LYS A 51 10.97 -3.73 -8.33
C LYS A 51 9.90 -4.02 -9.37
N VAL A 52 8.85 -3.21 -9.39
CA VAL A 52 7.65 -3.54 -10.17
C VAL A 52 7.56 -2.71 -11.44
N ARG A 53 7.59 -1.38 -11.30
CA ARG A 53 7.23 -0.45 -12.39
C ARG A 53 8.42 -0.12 -13.26
N PHE A 54 9.58 0.17 -12.66
CA PHE A 54 10.81 0.41 -13.41
C PHE A 54 11.21 -0.84 -14.18
N ALA A 55 11.18 -2.00 -13.51
CA ALA A 55 11.42 -3.29 -14.15
C ALA A 55 10.48 -3.53 -15.35
N ASP A 56 9.19 -3.22 -15.21
CA ASP A 56 8.23 -3.37 -16.29
C ASP A 56 8.55 -2.50 -17.52
N VAL A 57 8.91 -1.24 -17.31
CA VAL A 57 9.35 -0.36 -18.41
C VAL A 57 10.65 -0.86 -19.03
N LYS A 58 11.61 -1.33 -18.23
CA LYS A 58 12.85 -1.95 -18.72
C LYS A 58 12.55 -3.16 -19.61
N ARG A 59 11.65 -4.05 -19.19
CA ARG A 59 11.22 -5.21 -19.99
C ARG A 59 10.57 -4.78 -21.30
N ARG A 60 9.68 -3.79 -21.29
CA ARG A 60 9.07 -3.24 -22.52
C ARG A 60 10.12 -2.73 -23.51
N ILE A 61 11.19 -2.09 -23.02
CA ILE A 61 12.32 -1.65 -23.86
C ILE A 61 13.03 -2.85 -24.49
N LEU A 62 13.36 -3.88 -23.71
CA LEU A 62 14.04 -5.08 -24.21
C LEU A 62 13.20 -5.81 -25.27
N ILE A 63 11.89 -5.97 -25.04
CA ILE A 63 10.95 -6.59 -26.00
C ILE A 63 10.86 -5.77 -27.30
N ASN A 64 10.78 -4.43 -27.20
CA ASN A 64 10.67 -3.56 -28.36
C ASN A 64 11.96 -3.50 -29.19
N GLN A 65 13.13 -3.63 -28.57
CA GLN A 65 14.42 -3.63 -29.27
C GLN A 65 14.57 -4.81 -30.23
N GLU A 66 14.10 -6.00 -29.84
CA GLU A 66 14.11 -7.16 -30.72
C GLU A 66 13.17 -7.01 -31.93
N ARG A 67 12.16 -6.15 -31.82
CA ARG A 67 11.13 -5.93 -32.85
C ARG A 67 11.38 -4.71 -33.76
N GLY A 68 12.44 -3.95 -33.53
CA GLY A 68 12.66 -2.67 -34.23
C GLY A 68 11.61 -1.60 -33.89
N GLY A 69 11.02 -1.66 -32.68
CA GLY A 69 9.95 -0.79 -32.23
C GLY A 69 10.39 0.62 -31.77
N ASN A 70 9.41 1.47 -31.49
CA ASN A 70 9.57 2.91 -31.26
C ASN A 70 10.25 3.28 -29.91
N ASP A 71 10.94 4.42 -29.84
CA ASP A 71 11.85 4.80 -28.74
C ASP A 71 11.16 5.41 -27.49
N ASN A 72 9.82 5.44 -27.48
CA ASN A 72 9.02 6.07 -26.42
C ASN A 72 9.30 5.51 -25.01
N SER A 73 9.56 4.20 -24.90
CA SER A 73 9.85 3.59 -23.60
C SER A 73 11.20 4.01 -23.04
N LYS A 74 12.22 4.26 -23.90
CA LYS A 74 13.51 4.79 -23.44
C LYS A 74 13.35 6.22 -22.94
N HIS A 75 12.63 7.07 -23.66
CA HIS A 75 12.33 8.43 -23.20
C HIS A 75 11.57 8.45 -21.86
N LEU A 76 10.64 7.52 -21.65
CA LEU A 76 9.94 7.36 -20.37
C LEU A 76 10.92 6.95 -19.26
N LEU A 77 11.79 5.96 -19.50
CA LEU A 77 12.79 5.52 -18.53
C LEU A 77 13.71 6.67 -18.11
N THR A 78 14.22 7.46 -19.07
CA THR A 78 15.03 8.65 -18.78
C THR A 78 14.27 9.64 -17.90
N LYS A 79 12.99 9.93 -18.20
CA LYS A 79 12.17 10.82 -17.37
C LYS A 79 11.96 10.28 -15.96
N MET A 80 11.73 8.98 -15.82
CA MET A 80 11.60 8.31 -14.51
C MET A 80 12.89 8.45 -13.70
N GLN A 81 14.06 8.18 -14.33
CA GLN A 81 15.36 8.33 -13.67
C GLN A 81 15.64 9.77 -13.26
N THR A 82 15.40 10.75 -14.14
CA THR A 82 15.58 12.17 -13.82
C THR A 82 14.67 12.62 -12.68
N LYS A 83 13.39 12.22 -12.68
CA LYS A 83 12.48 12.56 -11.57
C LYS A 83 12.89 11.86 -10.27
N ALA A 84 13.27 10.59 -10.31
CA ALA A 84 13.74 9.85 -9.13
C ALA A 84 15.02 10.47 -8.53
N LEU A 85 15.97 10.91 -9.37
CA LEU A 85 17.19 11.58 -8.90
C LEU A 85 16.87 12.87 -8.15
N LYS A 86 16.00 13.73 -8.72
CA LYS A 86 15.55 14.98 -8.06
C LYS A 86 14.87 14.71 -6.71
N LEU A 87 14.05 13.66 -6.64
CA LEU A 87 13.41 13.28 -5.38
C LEU A 87 14.41 12.77 -4.34
N ASN A 88 15.46 12.06 -4.76
CA ASN A 88 16.54 11.63 -3.87
C ASN A 88 17.37 12.81 -3.36
N GLU A 89 17.68 13.80 -4.19
CA GLU A 89 18.34 15.04 -3.75
C GLU A 89 17.50 15.75 -2.69
N ARG A 90 16.19 15.89 -2.93
CA ARG A 90 15.26 16.47 -1.96
C ARG A 90 15.16 15.66 -0.67
N PHE A 91 15.21 14.34 -0.77
CA PHE A 91 15.24 13.44 0.37
C PHE A 91 16.47 13.68 1.26
N ASP A 92 17.66 13.79 0.66
CA ASP A 92 18.91 14.04 1.39
C ASP A 92 18.88 15.39 2.14
N GLU A 93 18.34 16.44 1.49
CA GLU A 93 18.14 17.75 2.12
C GLU A 93 17.23 17.69 3.34
N LEU A 94 16.07 17.04 3.18
CA LEU A 94 15.07 16.89 4.25
C LEU A 94 15.60 16.02 5.39
N TYR A 95 16.30 14.94 5.07
CA TYR A 95 16.96 14.11 6.07
C TYR A 95 17.92 14.95 6.92
N ALA A 96 18.80 15.73 6.29
CA ALA A 96 19.73 16.61 7.00
C ALA A 96 19.01 17.67 7.86
N GLU A 97 17.89 18.22 7.40
CA GLU A 97 17.02 19.11 8.19
C GLU A 97 16.46 18.39 9.43
N LEU A 98 15.86 17.21 9.25
CA LEU A 98 15.24 16.45 10.34
C LEU A 98 16.25 16.00 11.39
N ILE A 99 17.48 15.64 11.00
CA ILE A 99 18.55 15.33 11.96
C ILE A 99 18.86 16.56 12.83
N ARG A 100 18.91 17.77 12.25
CA ARG A 100 19.13 19.01 13.02
C ARG A 100 17.95 19.31 13.93
N ASP A 101 16.72 19.11 13.46
CA ASP A 101 15.51 19.33 14.27
C ASP A 101 15.40 18.35 15.43
N MET A 102 15.78 17.09 15.24
CA MET A 102 15.93 16.13 16.34
C MET A 102 16.93 16.59 17.39
N ALA A 103 18.09 17.10 16.96
CA ALA A 103 19.12 17.59 17.88
C ALA A 103 18.60 18.76 18.73
N ARG A 104 17.77 19.66 18.16
CA ARG A 104 17.09 20.74 18.90
C ARG A 104 16.14 20.22 19.97
N HIS A 105 15.56 19.03 19.76
CA HIS A 105 14.69 18.33 20.71
C HIS A 105 15.44 17.40 21.66
N GLY A 106 16.78 17.44 21.68
CA GLY A 106 17.60 16.61 22.57
C GLY A 106 17.78 15.16 22.12
N ILE A 107 17.37 14.84 20.89
CA ILE A 107 17.50 13.52 20.26
C ILE A 107 18.66 13.57 19.27
N PHE A 108 19.68 12.73 19.45
CA PHE A 108 20.89 12.74 18.64
C PHE A 108 21.06 11.40 17.95
N LEU A 109 20.93 11.39 16.63
CA LEU A 109 21.37 10.28 15.79
C LEU A 109 22.84 10.48 15.44
N VAL A 110 23.73 9.68 16.03
CA VAL A 110 25.19 9.83 15.90
C VAL A 110 25.81 8.74 15.04
N ASN A 111 26.98 9.04 14.47
CA ASN A 111 27.84 8.06 13.81
C ASN A 111 29.02 7.63 14.70
N GLU A 112 29.84 6.72 14.19
CA GLU A 112 30.97 6.14 14.93
C GLU A 112 32.12 7.13 15.18
N HIS A 113 32.22 8.20 14.40
CA HIS A 113 33.21 9.27 14.63
C HIS A 113 32.81 10.22 15.77
N GLN A 114 31.55 10.17 16.22
CA GLN A 114 30.98 11.07 17.23
C GLN A 114 30.84 10.41 18.61
N LEU A 115 31.46 9.24 18.80
CA LEU A 115 31.37 8.45 20.02
C LEU A 115 32.35 8.95 21.09
N SER A 116 31.89 9.01 22.34
CA SER A 116 32.78 9.18 23.48
C SER A 116 33.54 7.90 23.83
N SER A 117 34.66 8.00 24.54
CA SER A 117 35.48 6.84 24.94
C SER A 117 34.72 5.80 25.76
N SER A 118 33.73 6.20 26.56
CA SER A 118 32.86 5.27 27.30
C SER A 118 31.89 4.54 26.37
N GLN A 119 31.31 5.24 25.40
CA GLN A 119 30.41 4.65 24.39
C GLN A 119 31.17 3.72 23.45
N GLN A 120 32.40 4.06 23.06
CA GLN A 120 33.28 3.19 22.27
C GLN A 120 33.50 1.84 22.97
N LYS A 121 33.89 1.85 24.24
CA LYS A 121 34.05 0.61 25.05
C LYS A 121 32.75 -0.19 25.15
N TRP A 122 31.63 0.51 25.30
CA TRP A 122 30.32 -0.13 25.34
C TRP A 122 29.94 -0.78 24.00
N ILE A 123 30.19 -0.10 22.88
CA ILE A 123 29.92 -0.61 21.53
C ILE A 123 30.72 -1.87 21.27
N LYS A 124 32.02 -1.92 21.58
CA LYS A 124 32.84 -3.13 21.42
C LYS A 124 32.27 -4.33 22.19
N LYS A 125 31.85 -4.09 23.43
CA LYS A 125 31.18 -5.14 24.26
C LYS A 125 29.83 -5.54 23.70
N TYR A 126 29.03 -4.59 23.24
CA TYR A 126 27.72 -4.83 22.62
C TYR A 126 27.89 -5.63 21.32
N PHE A 127 28.86 -5.24 20.50
CA PHE A 127 29.20 -5.88 19.24
C PHE A 127 29.58 -7.34 19.46
N GLY A 128 30.61 -7.62 20.27
CA GLY A 128 31.06 -8.99 20.52
C GLY A 128 29.99 -9.89 21.14
N LYS A 129 29.11 -9.36 22.00
CA LYS A 129 28.08 -10.17 22.68
C LYS A 129 26.80 -10.37 21.85
N LYS A 130 26.35 -9.34 21.12
CA LYS A 130 25.02 -9.33 20.49
C LYS A 130 25.04 -9.25 18.97
N VAL A 131 26.04 -8.60 18.37
CA VAL A 131 26.06 -8.33 16.93
C VAL A 131 26.89 -9.35 16.18
N LEU A 132 28.11 -9.62 16.65
CA LEU A 132 29.06 -10.55 16.05
C LEU A 132 28.48 -11.93 15.73
N PRO A 133 27.61 -12.56 16.57
CA PRO A 133 27.03 -13.87 16.26
C PRO A 133 26.14 -13.91 14.99
N TYR A 134 25.68 -12.75 14.51
CA TYR A 134 24.82 -12.63 13.33
C TYR A 134 25.56 -12.12 12.10
N ILE A 135 26.86 -11.83 12.21
CA ILE A 135 27.66 -11.26 11.12
C ILE A 135 28.64 -12.32 10.61
N THR A 136 28.66 -12.50 9.31
CA THR A 136 29.67 -13.30 8.61
C THR A 136 30.14 -12.53 7.39
N PRO A 137 31.42 -12.11 7.33
CA PRO A 137 31.97 -11.46 6.15
C PRO A 137 31.97 -12.40 4.94
N ILE A 138 31.48 -11.92 3.80
CA ILE A 138 31.48 -12.64 2.54
C ILE A 138 32.61 -12.08 1.67
N LEU A 139 33.69 -12.82 1.51
CA LEU A 139 34.82 -12.41 0.68
C LEU A 139 34.43 -12.45 -0.79
N LEU A 140 34.78 -11.42 -1.55
CA LEU A 140 34.49 -11.32 -2.98
C LEU A 140 35.66 -11.82 -3.81
N ARG A 141 35.70 -13.13 -4.05
CA ARG A 141 36.67 -13.78 -4.96
C ARG A 141 36.12 -13.90 -6.37
N GLU A 142 36.99 -14.16 -7.35
CA GLU A 142 36.61 -14.25 -8.77
C GLU A 142 35.59 -15.38 -9.05
N ASP A 143 35.70 -16.50 -8.34
CA ASP A 143 34.85 -17.69 -8.46
C ASP A 143 33.46 -17.55 -7.84
N ILE A 144 33.26 -16.52 -7.00
CA ILE A 144 32.01 -16.32 -6.28
C ILE A 144 31.02 -15.53 -7.13
N ASP A 145 29.87 -16.17 -7.40
CA ASP A 145 28.70 -15.53 -8.02
C ASP A 145 27.86 -14.82 -6.95
N ILE A 146 28.04 -13.50 -6.88
CA ILE A 146 27.39 -12.64 -5.88
C ILE A 146 25.86 -12.65 -6.04
N LEU A 147 25.34 -12.93 -7.24
CA LEU A 147 23.91 -12.92 -7.50
C LEU A 147 23.17 -14.08 -6.82
N GLN A 148 23.85 -15.18 -6.49
CA GLN A 148 23.19 -16.34 -5.89
C GLN A 148 22.81 -16.15 -4.42
N PHE A 149 23.55 -15.33 -3.67
CA PHE A 149 23.35 -15.18 -2.21
C PHE A 149 22.98 -13.77 -1.75
N LEU A 150 23.14 -12.74 -2.59
CA LEU A 150 22.66 -11.40 -2.24
C LEU A 150 21.16 -11.41 -2.06
N LYS A 151 20.71 -11.08 -0.84
CA LYS A 151 19.30 -10.93 -0.52
C LYS A 151 18.78 -9.62 -1.09
N ASP A 152 17.60 -9.69 -1.70
CA ASP A 152 16.92 -8.50 -2.20
C ASP A 152 16.44 -7.61 -1.04
N GLU A 153 16.55 -6.30 -1.21
CA GLU A 153 16.25 -5.26 -0.21
C GLU A 153 17.17 -5.14 1.01
N TYR A 154 18.18 -5.99 1.16
CA TYR A 154 19.11 -5.89 2.29
C TYR A 154 20.14 -4.80 2.04
N ALA A 155 20.53 -4.12 3.11
CA ALA A 155 21.68 -3.23 3.10
C ALA A 155 22.94 -4.05 3.41
N TYR A 156 23.99 -3.78 2.65
CA TYR A 156 25.31 -4.38 2.81
C TYR A 156 26.34 -3.28 3.04
N ILE A 157 27.42 -3.62 3.75
CA ILE A 157 28.64 -2.81 3.82
C ILE A 157 29.69 -3.52 2.97
N ALA A 158 30.06 -2.91 1.85
CA ALA A 158 31.20 -3.31 1.04
C ALA A 158 32.48 -2.80 1.71
N VAL A 159 33.33 -3.72 2.13
CA VAL A 159 34.58 -3.45 2.83
C VAL A 159 35.74 -3.56 1.85
N GLU A 160 36.58 -2.53 1.82
CA GLU A 160 37.89 -2.54 1.19
C GLU A 160 38.94 -2.86 2.25
N LEU A 161 39.65 -3.96 2.06
CA LEU A 161 40.88 -4.29 2.77
C LEU A 161 42.04 -3.95 1.85
N ARG A 162 42.71 -2.83 2.09
CA ARG A 162 43.80 -2.36 1.23
C ARG A 162 45.15 -2.83 1.77
N GLN A 163 45.92 -3.47 0.91
CA GLN A 163 47.35 -3.73 1.08
C GLN A 163 48.15 -2.96 0.02
N ILE A 164 49.45 -2.76 0.24
CA ILE A 164 50.37 -2.01 -0.64
C ILE A 164 50.21 -2.34 -2.14
N GLU A 165 49.99 -3.61 -2.50
CA GLU A 165 49.92 -4.07 -3.89
C GLU A 165 48.51 -4.53 -4.36
N GLN A 166 47.59 -4.85 -3.44
CA GLN A 166 46.26 -5.38 -3.79
C GLN A 166 45.18 -4.94 -2.81
N SER A 167 43.99 -4.63 -3.33
CA SER A 167 42.77 -4.46 -2.53
C SER A 167 41.95 -5.75 -2.56
N GLN A 168 41.54 -6.23 -1.39
CA GLN A 168 40.55 -7.30 -1.26
C GLN A 168 39.21 -6.70 -0.87
N TYR A 169 38.12 -7.28 -1.38
CA TYR A 169 36.77 -6.81 -1.09
C TYR A 169 35.98 -7.86 -0.32
N ALA A 170 35.17 -7.41 0.64
CA ALA A 170 34.24 -8.24 1.39
C ALA A 170 32.88 -7.55 1.49
N LEU A 171 31.80 -8.33 1.64
CA LEU A 171 30.47 -7.83 1.94
C LEU A 171 30.07 -8.25 3.34
N ILE A 172 29.48 -7.31 4.09
CA ILE A 172 28.85 -7.60 5.37
C ILE A 172 27.37 -7.27 5.25
N GLU A 173 26.52 -8.28 5.45
CA GLU A 173 25.07 -8.09 5.57
C GLU A 173 24.74 -7.39 6.89
N ILE A 174 23.85 -6.40 6.85
CA ILE A 174 23.35 -5.74 8.06
C ILE A 174 22.15 -6.54 8.60
N PRO A 175 22.25 -7.18 9.79
CA PRO A 175 21.28 -8.19 10.24
C PRO A 175 20.04 -7.56 10.91
N THR A 176 19.29 -6.76 10.15
CA THR A 176 18.09 -6.03 10.63
C THR A 176 16.91 -6.93 11.00
N ASP A 177 16.86 -8.18 10.53
CA ASP A 177 15.78 -9.12 10.85
C ASP A 177 15.92 -9.74 12.24
N HIS A 178 17.13 -9.72 12.79
CA HIS A 178 17.45 -10.29 14.10
C HIS A 178 17.71 -9.21 15.16
N LEU A 179 18.18 -8.03 14.74
CA LEU A 179 18.59 -6.95 15.63
C LEU A 179 17.89 -5.63 15.29
N PRO A 180 17.54 -4.83 16.31
CA PRO A 180 16.98 -3.50 16.06
C PRO A 180 18.00 -2.63 15.36
N ARG A 181 17.59 -2.00 14.26
CA ARG A 181 18.47 -1.09 13.51
C ARG A 181 18.87 0.16 14.31
N PHE A 182 17.99 0.65 15.17
CA PHE A 182 18.22 1.80 16.04
C PHE A 182 18.62 1.32 17.43
N VAL A 183 19.85 1.58 17.85
CA VAL A 183 20.38 1.17 19.15
C VAL A 183 20.57 2.39 20.05
N MET A 184 20.01 2.33 21.26
CA MET A 184 20.22 3.37 22.27
C MET A 184 21.62 3.24 22.88
N LEU A 185 22.39 4.33 22.82
CA LEU A 185 23.67 4.42 23.52
C LEU A 185 23.46 4.74 25.01
N PRO A 186 24.35 4.27 25.90
CA PRO A 186 24.28 4.62 27.30
C PRO A 186 24.40 6.14 27.49
N GLU A 187 23.55 6.67 28.38
CA GLU A 187 23.51 8.09 28.69
C GLU A 187 24.81 8.50 29.40
N GLN A 188 25.35 9.66 29.01
CA GLN A 188 26.43 10.29 29.75
C GLN A 188 25.83 10.96 30.99
N LYS A 189 26.52 10.85 32.14
CA LYS A 189 26.04 11.13 33.51
C LYS A 189 25.45 12.53 33.79
N ASP A 190 25.33 13.43 32.82
CA ASP A 190 25.01 14.85 33.07
C ASP A 190 24.09 15.55 32.05
N LYS A 191 23.41 14.82 31.14
CA LYS A 191 22.50 15.48 30.17
C LYS A 191 21.25 14.64 29.89
N GLN A 192 20.11 15.32 29.73
CA GLN A 192 18.86 14.81 29.11
C GLN A 192 19.06 14.47 27.61
N ARG A 193 20.20 13.90 27.24
CA ARG A 193 20.62 13.63 25.87
C ARG A 193 20.22 12.20 25.51
N LYS A 194 19.26 12.05 24.61
CA LYS A 194 18.90 10.74 24.06
C LYS A 194 19.74 10.50 22.82
N THR A 195 20.66 9.52 22.88
CA THR A 195 21.58 9.23 21.77
C THR A 195 21.26 7.88 21.15
N ILE A 196 21.01 7.88 19.85
CA ILE A 196 20.75 6.73 19.02
C ILE A 196 21.93 6.55 18.08
N ILE A 197 22.38 5.31 17.87
CA ILE A 197 23.30 4.95 16.80
C ILE A 197 22.65 3.89 15.91
N LEU A 198 22.91 3.96 14.60
CA LEU A 198 22.50 2.93 13.66
C LEU A 198 23.40 1.69 13.80
N LEU A 199 22.79 0.51 13.64
CA LEU A 199 23.50 -0.77 13.58
C LEU A 199 24.61 -0.75 12.53
N ASP A 200 24.35 -0.12 11.38
CA ASP A 200 25.30 0.13 10.30
C ASP A 200 26.61 0.75 10.84
N ASN A 201 26.52 1.77 11.69
CA ASN A 201 27.69 2.47 12.26
C ASN A 201 28.37 1.67 13.37
N ILE A 202 27.63 0.83 14.11
CA ILE A 202 28.23 -0.12 15.07
C ILE A 202 29.13 -1.10 14.31
N ILE A 203 28.66 -1.64 13.18
CA ILE A 203 29.45 -2.56 12.35
C ILE A 203 30.66 -1.84 11.77
N ARG A 204 30.49 -0.62 11.24
CA ARG A 204 31.59 0.21 10.72
C ARG A 204 32.68 0.47 11.77
N TYR A 205 32.29 0.78 13.01
CA TYR A 205 33.23 0.98 14.11
C TYR A 205 34.04 -0.28 14.46
N CYS A 206 33.41 -1.45 14.32
CA CYS A 206 33.97 -2.75 14.70
C CYS A 206 34.52 -3.54 13.49
N LEU A 207 34.73 -2.93 12.32
CA LEU A 207 35.31 -3.62 11.17
C LEU A 207 36.68 -4.21 11.50
N ASP A 208 37.51 -3.47 12.24
CA ASP A 208 38.83 -3.95 12.66
C ASP A 208 38.75 -5.23 13.51
N GLU A 209 37.76 -5.32 14.40
CA GLU A 209 37.54 -6.51 15.24
C GLU A 209 37.05 -7.73 14.43
N LEU A 210 36.45 -7.50 13.26
CA LEU A 210 36.01 -8.56 12.36
C LEU A 210 37.14 -9.16 11.54
N PHE A 211 38.09 -8.32 11.06
CA PHE A 211 39.09 -8.74 10.08
C PHE A 211 40.49 -8.95 10.65
N SER A 212 40.90 -8.22 11.70
CA SER A 212 42.27 -8.29 12.26
C SER A 212 42.71 -9.67 12.75
N GLY A 213 41.76 -10.56 13.06
CA GLY A 213 42.07 -11.94 13.46
C GLY A 213 42.46 -12.88 12.31
N PHE A 214 42.20 -12.50 11.06
CA PHE A 214 42.32 -13.37 9.89
C PHE A 214 43.02 -12.73 8.68
N PHE A 215 43.09 -11.40 8.62
CA PHE A 215 43.62 -10.65 7.47
C PHE A 215 44.59 -9.57 7.93
N ASP A 216 45.69 -9.42 7.18
CA ASP A 216 46.58 -8.27 7.28
C ASP A 216 46.09 -7.16 6.34
N TYR A 217 46.09 -5.90 6.77
CA TYR A 217 45.69 -4.76 5.95
C TYR A 217 46.30 -3.46 6.49
N ASP A 218 46.57 -2.51 5.60
CA ASP A 218 47.07 -1.17 5.96
C ASP A 218 45.90 -0.21 6.23
N GLU A 219 44.83 -0.33 5.43
CA GLU A 219 43.65 0.53 5.52
C GLU A 219 42.38 -0.31 5.36
N LEU A 220 41.38 0.00 6.19
CA LEU A 220 40.09 -0.67 6.19
C LEU A 220 38.98 0.37 6.04
N LYS A 221 38.22 0.29 4.95
CA LYS A 221 37.10 1.19 4.67
C LYS A 221 35.83 0.41 4.37
N GLY A 222 34.71 0.88 4.90
CA GLY A 222 33.40 0.32 4.60
C GLY A 222 32.54 1.32 3.83
N TYR A 223 31.80 0.84 2.84
CA TYR A 223 30.90 1.63 2.01
C TYR A 223 29.54 0.95 1.94
N ALA A 224 28.47 1.69 2.23
CA ALA A 224 27.14 1.10 2.18
C ALA A 224 26.72 0.85 0.71
N MET A 225 26.08 -0.29 0.48
CA MET A 225 25.44 -0.60 -0.78
C MET A 225 24.10 -1.32 -0.60
N LYS A 226 23.23 -1.22 -1.60
CA LYS A 226 21.96 -1.94 -1.69
C LYS A 226 21.67 -2.29 -3.13
N VAL A 227 21.28 -3.54 -3.37
CA VAL A 227 20.79 -4.00 -4.66
C VAL A 227 19.28 -4.18 -4.58
N THR A 228 18.58 -3.88 -5.67
CA THR A 228 17.17 -4.18 -5.83
C THR A 228 16.99 -4.97 -7.10
N ARG A 229 16.29 -6.09 -6.98
CA ARG A 229 16.02 -7.00 -8.10
C ARG A 229 14.61 -6.81 -8.62
N ASP A 230 14.39 -7.26 -9.85
CA ASP A 230 13.06 -7.38 -10.41
C ASP A 230 12.18 -8.30 -9.55
N ALA A 231 10.90 -7.98 -9.41
CA ALA A 231 9.94 -8.91 -8.83
C ALA A 231 9.73 -10.09 -9.79
N GLU A 232 9.57 -11.31 -9.26
CA GLU A 232 9.33 -12.50 -10.09
C GLU A 232 8.19 -12.26 -11.10
N TYR A 233 8.49 -12.60 -12.36
CA TYR A 233 7.67 -12.24 -13.51
C TYR A 233 6.39 -13.08 -13.53
N ASP A 234 5.26 -12.45 -13.18
CA ASP A 234 3.92 -13.04 -13.32
C ASP A 234 3.47 -12.86 -14.78
N LEU A 235 3.93 -13.80 -15.63
CA LEU A 235 3.93 -13.84 -17.10
C LEU A 235 2.62 -13.54 -17.84
N ASN A 236 1.47 -13.40 -17.17
CA ASN A 236 0.19 -13.70 -17.83
C ASN A 236 -0.70 -12.50 -18.20
N TYR A 237 -0.31 -11.24 -17.95
CA TYR A 237 -1.34 -10.17 -17.89
C TYR A 237 -1.13 -8.89 -18.69
N GLU A 238 0.08 -8.52 -19.11
CA GLU A 238 0.29 -7.25 -19.86
C GLU A 238 0.88 -7.45 -21.26
N VAL A 239 1.36 -8.64 -21.59
CA VAL A 239 1.87 -9.00 -22.93
C VAL A 239 0.93 -10.05 -23.50
N GLU A 240 0.46 -9.89 -24.74
CA GLU A 240 -0.41 -10.90 -25.38
C GLU A 240 0.29 -12.26 -25.27
N ASN A 241 -0.39 -13.31 -24.78
CA ASN A 241 0.22 -14.64 -24.59
C ASN A 241 0.95 -15.15 -25.85
N SER A 242 0.52 -14.71 -27.04
CA SER A 242 1.16 -14.97 -28.34
C SER A 242 2.59 -14.40 -28.45
N LEU A 243 2.89 -13.29 -27.80
CA LEU A 243 4.21 -12.66 -27.83
C LEU A 243 5.26 -13.48 -27.06
N ILE A 244 4.89 -14.05 -25.92
CA ILE A 244 5.79 -14.78 -25.01
C ILE A 244 6.11 -16.17 -25.56
N GLU A 245 5.12 -16.87 -26.12
CA GLU A 245 5.33 -18.18 -26.78
C GLU A 245 6.27 -18.08 -27.99
N GLN A 246 6.43 -16.88 -28.57
CA GLN A 246 7.32 -16.60 -29.69
C GLN A 246 8.73 -16.11 -29.28
N MET A 247 9.02 -15.94 -27.98
CA MET A 247 10.32 -15.44 -27.53
C MET A 247 11.36 -16.56 -27.41
N SER A 248 12.62 -16.25 -27.75
CA SER A 248 13.74 -17.19 -27.61
C SER A 248 14.09 -17.45 -26.13
N GLU A 249 14.62 -18.64 -25.82
CA GLU A 249 15.06 -19.02 -24.46
C GLU A 249 16.05 -18.00 -23.84
N GLY A 250 16.91 -17.40 -24.67
CA GLY A 250 17.87 -16.39 -24.23
C GLY A 250 17.23 -15.07 -23.77
N VAL A 251 16.05 -14.71 -24.29
CA VAL A 251 15.31 -13.54 -23.81
C VAL A 251 14.56 -13.86 -22.53
N SER A 252 14.00 -15.07 -22.41
CA SER A 252 13.37 -15.56 -21.19
C SER A 252 14.35 -15.59 -19.99
N GLN A 253 15.60 -16.01 -20.22
CA GLN A 253 16.66 -15.91 -19.20
C GLN A 253 17.06 -14.47 -18.87
N ARG A 254 17.08 -13.54 -19.84
CA ARG A 254 17.35 -12.11 -19.56
C ARG A 254 16.20 -11.42 -18.83
N LEU A 255 14.97 -11.92 -18.96
CA LEU A 255 13.79 -11.36 -18.29
C LEU A 255 13.64 -11.83 -16.83
N THR A 256 14.43 -12.81 -16.39
CA THR A 256 14.34 -13.39 -15.03
C THR A 256 15.52 -12.93 -14.14
N ALA A 257 15.20 -12.44 -12.93
CA ALA A 257 16.11 -12.18 -11.80
C ALA A 257 17.25 -11.15 -11.96
N MET A 258 17.32 -10.36 -13.04
CA MET A 258 18.37 -9.33 -13.16
C MET A 258 18.18 -8.17 -12.16
N PRO A 259 19.28 -7.59 -11.64
CA PRO A 259 19.23 -6.33 -10.90
C PRO A 259 18.54 -5.25 -11.73
N VAL A 260 17.81 -4.36 -11.06
CA VAL A 260 17.17 -3.19 -11.69
C VAL A 260 17.71 -1.88 -11.13
N ARG A 261 18.23 -1.91 -9.90
CA ARG A 261 18.82 -0.75 -9.24
C ARG A 261 19.98 -1.17 -8.34
N PHE A 262 21.06 -0.42 -8.43
CA PHE A 262 22.22 -0.51 -7.56
C PHE A 262 22.45 0.85 -6.90
N VAL A 263 22.28 0.91 -5.58
CA VAL A 263 22.50 2.11 -4.77
C VAL A 263 23.79 1.93 -4.00
N TYR A 264 24.68 2.91 -4.05
CA TYR A 264 26.00 2.85 -3.42
C TYR A 264 26.33 4.18 -2.74
N GLU A 265 27.16 4.14 -1.71
CA GLU A 265 27.63 5.34 -1.01
C GLU A 265 28.50 6.22 -1.94
N ARG A 266 28.22 7.53 -2.01
CA ARG A 266 28.92 8.49 -2.90
C ARG A 266 30.44 8.44 -2.83
N GLU A 267 31.00 8.13 -1.66
CA GLU A 267 32.46 8.09 -1.42
C GLU A 267 33.10 6.76 -1.83
N MET A 268 32.33 5.81 -2.38
CA MET A 268 32.83 4.52 -2.84
C MET A 268 33.87 4.72 -3.98
N PRO A 269 35.07 4.15 -3.88
CA PRO A 269 36.10 4.26 -4.91
C PRO A 269 35.64 3.70 -6.24
N GLU A 270 36.02 4.33 -7.35
CA GLU A 270 35.64 3.91 -8.71
C GLU A 270 36.07 2.48 -9.04
N GLN A 271 37.21 2.02 -8.49
CA GLN A 271 37.70 0.66 -8.65
C GLN A 271 36.77 -0.37 -8.01
N MET A 272 36.34 -0.13 -6.76
CA MET A 272 35.36 -0.98 -6.07
C MET A 272 34.00 -0.94 -6.78
N LEU A 273 33.55 0.25 -7.20
CA LEU A 273 32.29 0.40 -7.92
C LEU A 273 32.30 -0.40 -9.23
N SER A 274 33.37 -0.29 -10.01
CA SER A 274 33.53 -1.03 -11.27
C SER A 274 33.58 -2.54 -11.04
N PHE A 275 34.28 -2.99 -9.99
CA PHE A 275 34.32 -4.40 -9.59
C PHE A 275 32.92 -4.93 -9.24
N LEU A 276 32.16 -4.19 -8.41
CA LEU A 276 30.80 -4.57 -8.02
C LEU A 276 29.83 -4.54 -9.22
N CYS A 277 29.92 -3.54 -10.09
CA CYS A 277 29.10 -3.46 -11.30
C CYS A 277 29.32 -4.66 -12.23
N ASN A 278 30.58 -5.07 -12.41
CA ASN A 278 30.92 -6.25 -13.22
C ASN A 278 30.39 -7.53 -12.58
N LYS A 279 30.58 -7.71 -11.28
CA LYS A 279 30.10 -8.88 -10.54
C LYS A 279 28.58 -8.98 -10.47
N LEU A 280 27.89 -7.85 -10.43
CA LEU A 280 26.43 -7.77 -10.43
C LEU A 280 25.81 -7.79 -11.85
N GLN A 281 26.64 -7.80 -12.90
CA GLN A 281 26.20 -7.78 -14.30
C GLN A 281 25.27 -6.57 -14.60
N ILE A 282 25.59 -5.40 -14.04
CA ILE A 282 24.79 -4.18 -14.23
C ILE A 282 24.84 -3.74 -15.69
N SER A 283 23.67 -3.58 -16.30
CA SER A 283 23.50 -3.15 -17.69
C SER A 283 23.27 -1.64 -17.82
N ASN A 284 23.34 -1.11 -19.04
CA ASN A 284 23.09 0.31 -19.32
C ASN A 284 21.65 0.78 -19.03
N TYR A 285 20.70 -0.16 -18.89
CA TYR A 285 19.31 0.14 -18.54
C TYR A 285 19.04 0.08 -17.03
N ASP A 286 20.04 -0.33 -16.25
CA ASP A 286 19.93 -0.40 -14.80
C ASP A 286 20.19 0.95 -14.15
N SER A 287 19.50 1.16 -13.04
CA SER A 287 19.60 2.41 -12.31
C SER A 287 20.78 2.35 -11.34
N LEU A 288 21.91 2.95 -11.73
CA LEU A 288 23.04 3.25 -10.84
C LEU A 288 22.75 4.57 -10.12
N ILE A 289 22.66 4.53 -8.78
CA ILE A 289 22.31 5.71 -7.98
C ILE A 289 23.37 5.93 -6.89
N PRO A 290 24.15 7.02 -6.95
CA PRO A 290 24.97 7.43 -5.82
C PRO A 290 24.07 7.98 -4.71
N GLY A 291 24.07 7.31 -3.56
CA GLY A 291 23.27 7.64 -2.38
C GLY A 291 24.11 8.11 -1.20
N GLY A 292 23.40 8.47 -0.12
CA GLY A 292 24.02 8.77 1.16
C GLY A 292 24.67 7.56 1.84
N ARG A 293 25.15 7.79 3.05
CA ARG A 293 25.86 6.79 3.88
C ARG A 293 25.01 5.61 4.36
N TYR A 294 23.69 5.79 4.40
CA TYR A 294 22.73 4.81 4.87
C TYR A 294 21.81 4.42 3.72
N HIS A 295 21.64 3.13 3.51
CA HIS A 295 20.65 2.60 2.55
C HIS A 295 19.54 1.89 3.30
N ASN A 296 18.51 1.44 2.60
CA ASN A 296 17.37 0.77 3.21
C ASN A 296 16.58 1.64 4.20
N PHE A 297 16.31 2.90 3.86
CA PHE A 297 15.59 3.82 4.74
C PHE A 297 14.17 3.36 5.15
N LYS A 298 13.62 2.31 4.54
CA LYS A 298 12.35 1.68 4.96
C LYS A 298 12.29 1.37 6.47
N ASP A 299 13.42 1.07 7.10
CA ASP A 299 13.44 0.77 8.54
C ASP A 299 13.06 1.98 9.40
N PHE A 300 13.18 3.20 8.88
CA PHE A 300 12.76 4.44 9.54
C PHE A 300 11.23 4.54 9.67
N ILE A 301 10.44 3.70 8.98
CA ILE A 301 8.99 3.56 9.25
C ILE A 301 8.76 3.23 10.73
N ASN A 302 9.65 2.44 11.32
CA ASN A 302 9.59 2.04 12.73
C ASN A 302 10.55 2.85 13.62
N PHE A 303 10.92 4.08 13.20
CA PHE A 303 11.80 4.91 14.00
C PHE A 303 11.21 5.14 15.40
N PRO A 304 11.98 4.90 16.48
CA PRO A 304 11.46 4.98 17.84
C PRO A 304 11.28 6.43 18.30
N ASN A 305 10.18 6.72 18.98
CA ASN A 305 10.05 7.97 19.72
C ASN A 305 10.74 7.83 21.08
N VAL A 306 11.86 8.54 21.25
CA VAL A 306 12.63 8.59 22.51
C VAL A 306 12.48 9.93 23.23
N GLY A 307 11.68 10.84 22.66
CA GLY A 307 11.43 12.18 23.19
C GLY A 307 10.07 12.28 23.90
N ARG A 308 9.41 13.42 23.73
CA ARG A 308 8.10 13.72 24.33
C ARG A 308 6.96 13.25 23.41
N GLU A 309 5.77 13.05 23.98
CA GLU A 309 4.60 12.53 23.25
C GLU A 309 4.17 13.41 22.07
N TYR A 310 4.28 14.74 22.16
CA TYR A 310 3.88 15.66 21.08
C TYR A 310 4.72 15.53 19.79
N LEU A 311 5.83 14.78 19.84
CA LEU A 311 6.64 14.49 18.66
C LEU A 311 6.00 13.44 17.75
N GLU A 312 4.89 12.84 18.18
CA GLU A 312 4.04 11.92 17.42
C GLU A 312 2.62 12.47 17.27
N ASN A 313 1.85 11.89 16.35
CA ASN A 313 0.45 12.23 16.22
C ASN A 313 -0.34 11.85 17.48
N ASN A 314 -1.27 12.71 17.90
CA ASN A 314 -2.23 12.38 18.94
C ASN A 314 -3.00 11.10 18.59
N SER A 315 -3.24 10.24 19.58
CA SER A 315 -3.98 8.99 19.37
C SER A 315 -5.44 9.26 18.98
N LEU A 316 -5.91 8.57 17.94
CA LEU A 316 -7.31 8.55 17.51
C LEU A 316 -7.87 7.14 17.76
N PRO A 317 -8.37 6.84 18.97
CA PRO A 317 -8.78 5.49 19.32
C PRO A 317 -9.97 5.04 18.47
N PRO A 318 -9.93 3.82 17.88
CA PRO A 318 -11.06 3.30 17.10
C PRO A 318 -12.33 3.22 17.94
N MET A 319 -13.44 3.73 17.39
CA MET A 319 -14.74 3.77 18.06
C MET A 319 -15.55 2.49 17.83
N GLN A 320 -16.36 2.15 18.83
CA GLN A 320 -17.34 1.07 18.75
C GLN A 320 -18.61 1.59 18.07
N CYS A 321 -19.10 0.86 17.06
CA CYS A 321 -20.31 1.17 16.32
C CYS A 321 -21.56 0.90 17.15
N ALA A 322 -22.36 1.94 17.34
CA ALA A 322 -23.61 1.98 18.10
C ALA A 322 -24.72 1.15 17.47
N ASP A 323 -24.63 0.86 16.17
CA ASP A 323 -25.61 0.04 15.46
C ASP A 323 -25.66 -1.38 16.03
N PHE A 324 -24.61 -1.86 16.69
CA PHE A 324 -24.60 -3.15 17.40
C PHE A 324 -25.19 -3.13 18.82
N ILE A 325 -25.39 -1.94 19.42
CA ILE A 325 -25.88 -1.83 20.80
C ILE A 325 -27.37 -2.18 20.87
N GLY A 326 -27.78 -2.86 21.94
CA GLY A 326 -29.17 -3.24 22.20
C GLY A 326 -29.59 -4.57 21.57
N PHE A 327 -28.68 -5.27 20.90
CA PHE A 327 -28.92 -6.58 20.30
C PHE A 327 -28.15 -7.67 21.06
N ALA A 328 -28.72 -8.87 21.13
CA ALA A 328 -28.11 -10.01 21.84
C ALA A 328 -26.87 -10.55 21.13
N ASN A 329 -26.85 -10.48 19.80
CA ASN A 329 -25.74 -10.93 18.96
C ASN A 329 -25.60 -10.06 17.71
N LYS A 330 -24.51 -10.25 16.95
CA LYS A 330 -24.22 -9.44 15.76
C LYS A 330 -25.20 -9.70 14.61
N PHE A 331 -25.73 -10.92 14.48
CA PHE A 331 -26.69 -11.26 13.44
C PHE A 331 -27.99 -10.48 13.60
N ASP A 332 -28.52 -10.40 14.82
CA ASP A 332 -29.76 -9.66 15.09
C ASP A 332 -29.62 -8.17 14.74
N ALA A 333 -28.44 -7.58 15.02
CA ALA A 333 -28.14 -6.20 14.65
C ALA A 333 -28.09 -5.99 13.13
N ILE A 334 -27.42 -6.88 12.38
CA ILE A 334 -27.30 -6.81 10.92
C ILE A 334 -28.64 -7.12 10.24
N LYS A 335 -29.47 -7.98 10.84
CA LYS A 335 -30.81 -8.30 10.35
C LYS A 335 -31.76 -7.12 10.52
N ALA A 336 -31.63 -6.38 11.62
CA ALA A 336 -32.48 -5.22 11.89
C ALA A 336 -32.22 -4.06 10.93
N GLN A 337 -30.96 -3.85 10.54
CA GLN A 337 -30.56 -2.80 9.60
C GLN A 337 -29.14 -3.06 9.05
N ASP A 338 -28.87 -2.54 7.86
CA ASP A 338 -27.51 -2.52 7.31
C ASP A 338 -26.56 -1.71 8.20
N ILE A 339 -25.32 -2.16 8.33
CA ILE A 339 -24.29 -1.52 9.15
C ILE A 339 -23.09 -1.19 8.27
N LEU A 340 -22.64 0.07 8.32
CA LEU A 340 -21.43 0.52 7.63
C LEU A 340 -20.34 0.87 8.64
N LEU A 341 -19.26 0.11 8.62
CA LEU A 341 -18.03 0.42 9.34
C LEU A 341 -17.07 1.17 8.42
N HIS A 342 -16.29 2.07 9.02
CA HIS A 342 -15.26 2.85 8.34
C HIS A 342 -13.98 2.79 9.16
N TYR A 343 -13.00 2.02 8.69
CA TYR A 343 -11.67 1.91 9.30
C TYR A 343 -10.81 3.12 8.92
N PRO A 344 -9.79 3.48 9.71
CA PRO A 344 -9.49 2.99 11.07
C PRO A 344 -10.36 3.65 12.16
N TYR A 345 -11.32 4.48 11.77
CA TYR A 345 -12.19 5.22 12.69
C TYR A 345 -13.02 4.28 13.57
N HIS A 346 -13.50 3.18 13.01
CA HIS A 346 -14.18 2.10 13.73
C HIS A 346 -13.24 0.95 14.05
N THR A 347 -13.55 0.18 15.09
CA THR A 347 -12.78 -1.02 15.43
C THR A 347 -13.01 -2.18 14.45
N PHE A 348 -11.93 -2.85 14.04
CA PHE A 348 -11.99 -4.11 13.28
C PHE A 348 -12.48 -5.29 14.13
N GLU A 349 -12.54 -5.13 15.46
CA GLU A 349 -13.04 -6.16 16.37
C GLU A 349 -14.47 -6.57 16.08
N HIS A 350 -15.30 -5.70 15.51
CA HIS A 350 -16.67 -6.06 15.12
C HIS A 350 -16.71 -7.20 14.10
N ILE A 351 -15.80 -7.22 13.13
CA ILE A 351 -15.69 -8.29 12.15
C ILE A 351 -15.10 -9.55 12.79
N SER A 352 -14.03 -9.39 13.56
CA SER A 352 -13.39 -10.51 14.25
C SER A 352 -14.36 -11.22 15.20
N ASP A 353 -15.13 -10.46 15.99
CA ASP A 353 -16.14 -10.98 16.91
C ASP A 353 -17.33 -11.59 16.15
N TRP A 354 -17.73 -11.03 15.01
CA TRP A 354 -18.81 -11.61 14.22
C TRP A 354 -18.43 -12.98 13.62
N VAL A 355 -17.22 -13.13 13.08
CA VAL A 355 -16.72 -14.43 12.61
C VAL A 355 -16.57 -15.41 13.78
N ARG A 356 -16.12 -14.92 14.95
CA ARG A 356 -16.07 -15.73 16.18
C ARG A 356 -17.47 -16.19 16.61
N GLN A 357 -18.48 -15.32 16.61
CA GLN A 357 -19.87 -15.72 16.91
C GLN A 357 -20.36 -16.76 15.91
N ALA A 358 -20.04 -16.58 14.63
CA ALA A 358 -20.40 -17.52 13.58
C ALA A 358 -19.74 -18.89 13.72
N SER A 359 -18.57 -18.99 14.38
CA SER A 359 -17.87 -20.26 14.53
C SER A 359 -18.55 -21.21 15.50
N PHE A 360 -19.26 -20.70 16.53
CA PHE A 360 -19.92 -21.53 17.54
C PHE A 360 -21.44 -21.42 17.57
N ASP A 361 -22.07 -20.41 16.93
CA ASP A 361 -23.55 -20.33 16.87
C ASP A 361 -24.13 -21.62 16.25
N PRO A 362 -24.96 -22.40 16.98
CA PRO A 362 -25.55 -23.64 16.48
C PRO A 362 -26.43 -23.46 15.25
N LYS A 363 -26.96 -22.25 15.03
CA LYS A 363 -27.79 -21.92 13.88
C LYS A 363 -26.99 -21.71 12.60
N VAL A 364 -25.68 -21.43 12.70
CA VAL A 364 -24.85 -21.18 11.52
C VAL A 364 -24.51 -22.50 10.83
N THR A 365 -24.80 -22.58 9.54
CA THR A 365 -24.59 -23.79 8.72
C THR A 365 -23.29 -23.72 7.91
N SER A 366 -22.95 -22.54 7.40
CA SER A 366 -21.77 -22.37 6.55
C SER A 366 -21.18 -20.97 6.57
N ILE A 367 -19.86 -20.88 6.34
CA ILE A 367 -19.09 -19.63 6.24
C ILE A 367 -18.26 -19.69 4.95
N LYS A 368 -18.41 -18.70 4.06
CA LYS A 368 -17.54 -18.50 2.91
C LYS A 368 -16.79 -17.17 3.04
N ILE A 369 -15.47 -17.15 2.83
CA ILE A 369 -14.66 -15.92 2.96
C ILE A 369 -13.55 -15.85 1.91
N ASN A 370 -13.29 -14.64 1.40
CA ASN A 370 -12.15 -14.35 0.54
C ASN A 370 -11.00 -13.79 1.35
N ILE A 371 -9.83 -14.41 1.22
CA ILE A 371 -8.62 -14.06 1.92
C ILE A 371 -7.52 -13.76 0.90
N TYR A 372 -7.23 -12.48 0.73
CA TYR A 372 -6.16 -12.01 -0.16
C TYR A 372 -4.79 -11.98 0.56
N ARG A 373 -4.77 -11.58 1.83
CA ARG A 373 -3.58 -11.48 2.71
C ARG A 373 -3.98 -11.76 4.15
N VAL A 374 -3.19 -12.56 4.86
CA VAL A 374 -3.44 -12.94 6.26
C VAL A 374 -2.30 -12.43 7.15
N ALA A 375 -2.64 -11.86 8.30
CA ALA A 375 -1.64 -11.59 9.33
C ALA A 375 -1.09 -12.92 9.90
N LYS A 376 0.21 -12.99 10.21
CA LYS A 376 0.85 -14.19 10.81
C LYS A 376 0.10 -14.78 12.01
N ASP A 377 -0.65 -13.96 12.76
CA ASP A 377 -1.50 -14.36 13.89
C ASP A 377 -2.96 -13.92 13.70
N SER A 378 -3.61 -14.31 12.61
CA SER A 378 -4.99 -13.88 12.33
C SER A 378 -6.02 -14.55 13.24
N ARG A 379 -6.84 -13.73 13.93
CA ARG A 379 -7.96 -14.21 14.76
C ARG A 379 -9.09 -14.78 13.91
N ILE A 380 -9.22 -14.29 12.68
CA ILE A 380 -10.21 -14.77 11.71
C ILE A 380 -9.91 -16.23 11.34
N ILE A 381 -8.65 -16.55 11.00
CA ILE A 381 -8.29 -17.93 10.64
C ILE A 381 -8.58 -18.91 11.78
N ARG A 382 -8.19 -18.57 13.02
CA ARG A 382 -8.48 -19.42 14.19
C ARG A 382 -9.98 -19.66 14.35
N SER A 383 -10.79 -18.61 14.18
CA SER A 383 -12.25 -18.72 14.25
C SER A 383 -12.84 -19.60 13.13
N LEU A 384 -12.25 -19.59 11.94
CA LEU A 384 -12.66 -20.45 10.83
C LEU A 384 -12.34 -21.93 11.08
N ILE A 385 -11.19 -22.21 11.69
CA ILE A 385 -10.82 -23.56 12.13
C ILE A 385 -11.80 -24.05 13.20
N ASP A 386 -12.09 -23.21 14.21
CA ASP A 386 -13.08 -23.53 15.24
C ASP A 386 -14.48 -23.79 14.66
N ALA A 387 -14.84 -23.10 13.57
CA ALA A 387 -16.12 -23.30 12.90
C ALA A 387 -16.22 -24.70 12.29
N VAL A 388 -15.15 -25.22 11.69
CA VAL A 388 -15.09 -26.59 11.17
C VAL A 388 -15.19 -27.60 12.30
N HIS A 389 -14.44 -27.41 13.39
CA HIS A 389 -14.55 -28.28 14.58
C HIS A 389 -15.96 -28.32 15.17
N ASN A 390 -16.71 -27.22 15.05
CA ASN A 390 -18.12 -27.14 15.44
C ASN A 390 -19.10 -27.60 14.34
N GLY A 391 -18.64 -28.35 13.34
CA GLY A 391 -19.47 -29.01 12.32
C GLY A 391 -20.00 -28.09 11.21
N LYS A 392 -19.45 -26.88 11.04
CA LYS A 392 -19.90 -25.92 10.02
C LYS A 392 -19.15 -26.14 8.73
N GLN A 393 -19.81 -25.90 7.59
CA GLN A 393 -19.13 -25.93 6.30
C GLN A 393 -18.38 -24.61 6.08
N VAL A 394 -17.05 -24.67 6.05
CA VAL A 394 -16.21 -23.49 5.87
C VAL A 394 -15.50 -23.56 4.53
N THR A 395 -15.66 -22.52 3.72
CA THR A 395 -14.97 -22.34 2.45
C THR A 395 -14.09 -21.10 2.51
N VAL A 396 -12.81 -21.25 2.24
CA VAL A 396 -11.86 -20.15 2.21
C VAL A 396 -11.25 -20.05 0.83
N VAL A 397 -11.47 -18.92 0.18
CA VAL A 397 -10.83 -18.60 -1.09
C VAL A 397 -9.50 -17.92 -0.78
N VAL A 398 -8.39 -18.54 -1.20
CA VAL A 398 -7.03 -18.03 -0.98
C VAL A 398 -6.39 -17.61 -2.30
N GLU A 399 -5.85 -16.39 -2.34
CA GLU A 399 -5.05 -15.90 -3.46
C GLU A 399 -3.58 -16.25 -3.27
N LEU A 400 -3.10 -17.31 -3.95
CA LEU A 400 -1.69 -17.72 -3.88
C LEU A 400 -0.75 -16.74 -4.61
N GLN A 401 -1.25 -15.98 -5.59
CA GLN A 401 -0.45 -15.04 -6.39
C GLN A 401 -0.47 -13.62 -5.80
N ALA A 402 -0.78 -13.48 -4.51
CA ALA A 402 -0.75 -12.18 -3.83
C ALA A 402 0.72 -11.77 -3.64
N ARG A 403 1.14 -10.73 -4.36
CA ARG A 403 2.53 -10.24 -4.35
C ARG A 403 3.02 -9.98 -2.93
N PHE A 404 4.20 -10.53 -2.62
CA PHE A 404 4.96 -10.42 -1.37
C PHE A 404 4.40 -11.20 -0.17
N ASP A 405 3.33 -11.97 -0.35
CA ASP A 405 2.70 -12.77 0.70
C ASP A 405 2.49 -14.23 0.26
N GLU A 406 3.13 -14.67 -0.82
CA GLU A 406 2.94 -15.98 -1.43
C GLU A 406 3.29 -17.12 -0.46
N GLU A 407 4.45 -17.04 0.20
CA GLU A 407 4.90 -18.05 1.17
C GLU A 407 3.92 -18.19 2.35
N ALA A 408 3.46 -17.07 2.90
CA ALA A 408 2.52 -17.05 4.01
C ALA A 408 1.15 -17.63 3.61
N ASN A 409 0.66 -17.30 2.41
CA ASN A 409 -0.60 -17.83 1.92
C ASN A 409 -0.52 -19.34 1.66
N ILE A 410 0.62 -19.85 1.15
CA ILE A 410 0.86 -21.30 0.98
C ILE A 410 0.85 -22.03 2.32
N GLU A 411 1.52 -21.48 3.34
CA GLU A 411 1.53 -22.05 4.69
C GLU A 411 0.12 -22.12 5.27
N TRP A 412 -0.64 -21.02 5.19
CA TRP A 412 -2.02 -20.97 5.67
C TRP A 412 -2.94 -21.94 4.93
N SER A 413 -2.76 -22.14 3.64
CA SER A 413 -3.54 -23.12 2.88
C SER A 413 -3.34 -24.54 3.41
N LYS A 414 -2.13 -24.92 3.83
CA LYS A 414 -1.87 -26.22 4.46
C LYS A 414 -2.61 -26.34 5.79
N VAL A 415 -2.42 -25.36 6.67
CA VAL A 415 -3.06 -25.32 8.01
C VAL A 415 -4.59 -25.40 7.92
N LEU A 416 -5.19 -24.63 7.00
CA LEU A 416 -6.65 -24.63 6.79
C LEU A 416 -7.15 -25.99 6.27
N THR A 417 -6.44 -26.57 5.30
CA THR A 417 -6.83 -27.86 4.70
C THR A 417 -6.75 -28.99 5.73
N GLU A 418 -5.68 -29.02 6.53
CA GLU A 418 -5.50 -29.99 7.62
C GLU A 418 -6.61 -29.89 8.69
N ALA A 419 -7.10 -28.67 8.95
CA ALA A 419 -8.22 -28.42 9.85
C ALA A 419 -9.60 -28.79 9.27
N GLY A 420 -9.68 -29.22 8.00
CA GLY A 420 -10.93 -29.60 7.32
C GLY A 420 -11.68 -28.45 6.64
N VAL A 421 -11.04 -27.29 6.46
CA VAL A 421 -11.60 -26.17 5.68
C VAL A 421 -11.52 -26.50 4.19
N HIS A 422 -12.59 -26.20 3.45
CA HIS A 422 -12.56 -26.30 1.99
C HIS A 422 -11.81 -25.09 1.39
N VAL A 423 -10.53 -25.28 1.11
CA VAL A 423 -9.69 -24.24 0.49
C VAL A 423 -9.90 -24.24 -1.03
N VAL A 424 -10.26 -23.08 -1.57
CA VAL A 424 -10.41 -22.85 -3.01
C VAL A 424 -9.32 -21.90 -3.47
N PHE A 425 -8.58 -22.32 -4.48
CA PHE A 425 -7.55 -21.48 -5.12
C PHE A 425 -8.16 -20.71 -6.29
N GLY A 426 -7.70 -19.47 -6.47
CA GLY A 426 -8.05 -18.69 -7.66
C GLY A 426 -7.60 -19.38 -8.95
N VAL A 427 -8.31 -19.08 -10.04
CA VAL A 427 -7.94 -19.59 -11.37
C VAL A 427 -6.64 -18.90 -11.82
N PRO A 428 -5.65 -19.63 -12.37
CA PRO A 428 -4.49 -19.02 -12.98
C PRO A 428 -4.93 -18.01 -14.05
N GLY A 429 -4.43 -16.78 -13.98
CA GLY A 429 -4.91 -15.73 -14.90
C GLY A 429 -6.09 -14.90 -14.39
N LEU A 430 -6.59 -15.11 -13.16
CA LEU A 430 -7.66 -14.29 -12.60
C LEU A 430 -7.52 -14.08 -11.08
N LYS A 431 -6.88 -12.98 -10.67
CA LYS A 431 -6.64 -12.69 -9.25
C LYS A 431 -7.91 -12.27 -8.51
N ILE A 432 -8.07 -12.75 -7.28
CA ILE A 432 -9.23 -12.48 -6.43
C ILE A 432 -8.91 -11.36 -5.46
N HIS A 433 -9.43 -10.17 -5.74
CA HIS A 433 -9.20 -8.96 -4.94
C HIS A 433 -10.49 -8.43 -4.30
N SER A 434 -11.61 -9.15 -4.39
CA SER A 434 -12.83 -8.85 -3.66
C SER A 434 -12.72 -9.25 -2.18
N LYS A 435 -13.36 -8.49 -1.28
CA LYS A 435 -13.30 -8.72 0.17
C LYS A 435 -14.66 -9.04 0.73
N LEU A 436 -15.00 -10.31 0.54
CA LEU A 436 -16.32 -10.85 0.81
C LEU A 436 -16.26 -11.84 1.97
N LEU A 437 -17.30 -11.81 2.79
CA LEU A 437 -17.62 -12.85 3.76
C LEU A 437 -19.13 -13.11 3.67
N LEU A 438 -19.53 -14.38 3.64
CA LEU A 438 -20.92 -14.81 3.55
C LEU A 438 -21.17 -15.87 4.62
N ILE A 439 -22.14 -15.63 5.48
CA ILE A 439 -22.52 -16.54 6.57
C ILE A 439 -23.96 -16.96 6.34
N SER A 440 -24.20 -18.27 6.26
CA SER A 440 -25.55 -18.84 6.17
C SER A 440 -25.97 -19.37 7.54
N ARG A 441 -27.15 -18.95 8.00
CA ARG A 441 -27.71 -19.26 9.31
C ARG A 441 -29.15 -19.74 9.16
N ARG A 442 -29.51 -20.83 9.82
CA ARG A 442 -30.87 -21.38 9.85
C ARG A 442 -31.69 -20.67 10.93
N GLU A 443 -32.69 -19.92 10.53
CA GLU A 443 -33.60 -19.19 11.41
C GLU A 443 -35.05 -19.52 11.01
N ASN A 444 -35.85 -20.04 11.94
CA ASN A 444 -37.25 -20.45 11.70
C ASN A 444 -37.39 -21.34 10.45
N ASP A 445 -36.53 -22.35 10.34
CA ASP A 445 -36.42 -23.29 9.21
C ASP A 445 -36.03 -22.70 7.83
N GLU A 446 -35.79 -21.40 7.74
CA GLU A 446 -35.25 -20.76 6.54
C GLU A 446 -33.74 -20.50 6.64
N ILE A 447 -33.05 -20.53 5.50
CA ILE A 447 -31.63 -20.15 5.44
C ILE A 447 -31.54 -18.65 5.16
N ILE A 448 -31.23 -17.90 6.20
CA ILE A 448 -30.91 -16.47 6.11
C ILE A 448 -29.41 -16.34 5.86
N ARG A 449 -29.06 -15.42 4.95
CA ARG A 449 -27.67 -15.12 4.62
C ARG A 449 -27.32 -13.73 5.10
N TYR A 450 -26.10 -13.60 5.58
CA TYR A 450 -25.52 -12.35 5.99
C TYR A 450 -24.21 -12.17 5.23
N ALA A 451 -24.01 -10.99 4.65
CA ALA A 451 -22.85 -10.69 3.83
C ALA A 451 -22.06 -9.51 4.39
N HIS A 452 -20.74 -9.60 4.23
CA HIS A 452 -19.82 -8.48 4.30
C HIS A 452 -19.29 -8.17 2.92
N ILE A 453 -19.28 -6.89 2.55
CA ILE A 453 -18.65 -6.38 1.33
C ILE A 453 -17.74 -5.22 1.72
N GLY A 454 -16.43 -5.42 1.58
CA GLY A 454 -15.41 -4.45 1.99
C GLY A 454 -14.61 -3.85 0.83
N THR A 455 -14.09 -2.65 1.04
CA THR A 455 -13.12 -2.02 0.12
C THR A 455 -11.68 -2.50 0.37
N GLY A 456 -11.39 -2.98 1.59
CA GLY A 456 -10.08 -3.43 2.06
C GLY A 456 -10.07 -4.84 2.62
N ASN A 457 -8.85 -5.38 2.80
CA ASN A 457 -8.58 -6.77 3.24
C ASN A 457 -8.94 -7.04 4.71
N PHE A 458 -9.17 -8.32 5.02
CA PHE A 458 -9.33 -8.82 6.39
C PHE A 458 -8.00 -8.91 7.16
N HIS A 459 -7.25 -7.80 7.25
CA HIS A 459 -5.95 -7.75 7.90
C HIS A 459 -5.97 -6.77 9.08
N GLU A 460 -5.89 -7.29 10.31
CA GLU A 460 -6.14 -6.52 11.53
C GLU A 460 -5.22 -5.30 11.68
N LYS A 461 -3.93 -5.45 11.34
CA LYS A 461 -2.96 -4.33 11.41
C LYS A 461 -3.22 -3.26 10.34
N ASN A 462 -3.64 -3.65 9.13
CA ASN A 462 -3.90 -2.70 8.05
C ASN A 462 -5.13 -1.86 8.36
N ALA A 463 -6.14 -2.45 9.02
CA ALA A 463 -7.32 -1.73 9.46
C ALA A 463 -7.04 -0.60 10.48
N LEU A 464 -5.81 -0.49 11.03
CA LEU A 464 -5.40 0.63 11.88
C LEU A 464 -4.81 1.82 11.10
N ILE A 465 -4.44 1.62 9.83
CA ILE A 465 -3.74 2.62 9.01
C ILE A 465 -4.53 2.93 7.73
N TYR A 466 -5.24 1.97 7.16
CA TYR A 466 -5.95 2.08 5.89
C TYR A 466 -7.38 2.56 6.11
N THR A 467 -7.82 3.52 5.29
CA THR A 467 -9.22 3.96 5.32
C THR A 467 -10.08 3.04 4.46
N ASP A 468 -11.00 2.28 5.07
CA ASP A 468 -11.78 1.27 4.34
C ASP A 468 -13.21 1.18 4.82
N PHE A 469 -14.14 1.04 3.87
CA PHE A 469 -15.53 0.75 4.17
C PHE A 469 -15.78 -0.75 4.27
N SER A 470 -16.71 -1.11 5.15
CA SER A 470 -17.15 -2.48 5.38
C SER A 470 -18.66 -2.46 5.60
N LEU A 471 -19.40 -2.89 4.58
CA LEU A 471 -20.86 -3.02 4.61
C LEU A 471 -21.21 -4.41 5.15
N LEU A 472 -22.05 -4.45 6.17
CA LEU A 472 -22.68 -5.66 6.71
C LEU A 472 -24.17 -5.61 6.42
N THR A 473 -24.70 -6.64 5.77
CA THR A 473 -26.09 -6.65 5.31
C THR A 473 -26.71 -8.04 5.39
N ALA A 474 -28.02 -8.08 5.64
CA ALA A 474 -28.88 -9.26 5.50
C ALA A 474 -29.85 -9.14 4.29
N ASP A 475 -29.65 -8.16 3.41
CA ASP A 475 -30.46 -7.94 2.20
C ASP A 475 -30.46 -9.22 1.33
N PRO A 476 -31.63 -9.84 1.07
CA PRO A 476 -31.71 -11.09 0.32
C PRO A 476 -31.18 -11.00 -1.12
N GLU A 477 -31.31 -9.85 -1.77
CA GLU A 477 -30.84 -9.66 -3.15
C GLU A 477 -29.31 -9.53 -3.18
N LEU A 478 -28.74 -8.70 -2.29
CA LEU A 478 -27.29 -8.54 -2.21
C LEU A 478 -26.61 -9.83 -1.74
N THR A 479 -27.15 -10.50 -0.72
CA THR A 479 -26.57 -11.74 -0.19
C THR A 479 -26.66 -12.90 -1.19
N LYS A 480 -27.70 -12.94 -2.03
CA LYS A 480 -27.80 -13.87 -3.16
C LYS A 480 -26.72 -13.60 -4.20
N GLU A 481 -26.44 -12.34 -4.53
CA GLU A 481 -25.39 -12.00 -5.49
C GLU A 481 -23.98 -12.24 -4.93
N VAL A 482 -23.73 -11.97 -3.64
CA VAL A 482 -22.47 -12.32 -2.98
C VAL A 482 -22.23 -13.83 -3.04
N ARG A 483 -23.27 -14.65 -2.81
CA ARG A 483 -23.18 -16.10 -3.05
C ARG A 483 -22.81 -16.41 -4.50
N GLY A 484 -23.45 -15.72 -5.45
CA GLY A 484 -23.11 -15.84 -6.88
C GLY A 484 -21.65 -15.50 -7.19
N VAL A 485 -21.01 -14.58 -6.45
CA VAL A 485 -19.58 -14.31 -6.61
C VAL A 485 -18.73 -15.49 -6.13
N PHE A 486 -19.06 -16.12 -5.00
CA PHE A 486 -18.37 -17.34 -4.56
C PHE A 486 -18.57 -18.50 -5.56
N ASP A 487 -19.79 -18.69 -6.04
CA ASP A 487 -20.10 -19.71 -7.05
C ASP A 487 -19.35 -19.42 -8.38
N TYR A 488 -19.15 -18.14 -8.72
CA TYR A 488 -18.34 -17.72 -9.87
C TYR A 488 -16.85 -18.01 -9.68
N ILE A 489 -16.32 -17.82 -8.47
CA ILE A 489 -14.93 -18.15 -8.14
C ILE A 489 -14.70 -19.67 -8.25
N GLU A 490 -15.61 -20.46 -7.67
CA GLU A 490 -15.53 -21.93 -7.68
C GLU A 490 -15.78 -22.52 -9.08
N THR A 491 -16.70 -21.93 -9.84
CA THR A 491 -17.13 -22.43 -11.16
C THR A 491 -17.23 -21.30 -12.20
N PRO A 492 -16.09 -20.77 -12.69
CA PRO A 492 -16.06 -19.59 -13.56
C PRO A 492 -16.73 -19.80 -14.92
N TYR A 493 -16.88 -21.04 -15.37
CA TYR A 493 -17.50 -21.36 -16.66
C TYR A 493 -19.03 -21.22 -16.66
N ARG A 494 -19.67 -21.14 -15.49
CA ARG A 494 -21.12 -20.96 -15.40
C ARG A 494 -21.51 -19.49 -15.63
N PRO A 495 -22.52 -19.21 -16.47
CA PRO A 495 -23.00 -17.85 -16.66
C PRO A 495 -23.76 -17.40 -15.41
N ILE A 496 -23.20 -16.45 -14.68
CA ILE A 496 -23.83 -15.81 -13.53
C ILE A 496 -24.12 -14.36 -13.89
N LYS A 497 -25.37 -13.93 -13.69
CA LYS A 497 -25.81 -12.55 -13.93
C LYS A 497 -25.90 -11.83 -12.58
N PHE A 498 -25.35 -10.62 -12.55
CA PHE A 498 -25.44 -9.71 -11.42
C PHE A 498 -26.28 -8.50 -11.83
N HIS A 499 -27.34 -8.23 -11.07
CA HIS A 499 -28.28 -7.14 -11.25
C HIS A 499 -27.93 -5.93 -10.38
N HIS A 500 -27.27 -6.15 -9.23
CA HIS A 500 -26.94 -5.09 -8.27
C HIS A 500 -25.45 -4.88 -8.11
N LEU A 501 -24.69 -5.97 -7.93
CA LEU A 501 -23.25 -5.93 -7.79
C LEU A 501 -22.58 -5.64 -9.14
N ILE A 502 -21.55 -4.80 -9.08
CA ILE A 502 -20.61 -4.61 -10.17
C ILE A 502 -19.44 -5.56 -9.90
N VAL A 503 -19.30 -6.59 -10.73
CA VAL A 503 -18.34 -7.68 -10.56
C VAL A 503 -17.38 -7.71 -11.74
N SER A 504 -16.09 -7.51 -11.46
CA SER A 504 -15.04 -7.66 -12.48
C SER A 504 -14.71 -9.15 -12.69
N PRO A 505 -14.34 -9.57 -13.90
CA PRO A 505 -14.38 -8.83 -15.17
C PRO A 505 -15.72 -9.00 -15.92
N ARG A 506 -16.80 -9.33 -15.21
CA ARG A 506 -18.07 -9.74 -15.81
C ARG A 506 -18.89 -8.58 -16.35
N ASN A 507 -19.14 -7.56 -15.54
CA ASN A 507 -20.02 -6.45 -15.91
C ASN A 507 -19.43 -5.06 -15.62
N SER A 508 -18.24 -4.97 -15.01
CA SER A 508 -17.65 -3.72 -14.53
C SER A 508 -17.59 -2.61 -15.57
N ARG A 509 -16.96 -2.86 -16.71
CA ARG A 509 -16.83 -1.83 -17.77
C ARG A 509 -18.20 -1.34 -18.25
N LYS A 510 -19.12 -2.28 -18.51
CA LYS A 510 -20.48 -1.97 -18.98
C LYS A 510 -21.26 -1.13 -17.96
N GLN A 511 -21.23 -1.51 -16.69
CA GLN A 511 -21.96 -0.81 -15.63
C GLN A 511 -21.37 0.56 -15.33
N LEU A 512 -20.04 0.68 -15.29
CA LEU A 512 -19.38 1.97 -15.11
C LEU A 512 -19.67 2.93 -16.27
N TYR A 513 -19.65 2.44 -17.52
CA TYR A 513 -20.03 3.26 -18.67
C TYR A 513 -21.49 3.69 -18.56
N HIS A 514 -22.40 2.78 -18.19
CA HIS A 514 -23.82 3.10 -18.02
C HIS A 514 -24.06 4.18 -16.96
N LEU A 515 -23.34 4.14 -15.83
CA LEU A 515 -23.43 5.19 -14.79
C LEU A 515 -22.99 6.55 -15.34
N ILE A 516 -21.89 6.59 -16.10
CA ILE A 516 -21.38 7.84 -16.70
C ILE A 516 -22.32 8.33 -17.82
N ASP A 517 -22.78 7.43 -18.68
CA ASP A 517 -23.72 7.71 -19.78
C ASP A 517 -25.05 8.28 -19.26
N SER A 518 -25.52 7.81 -18.10
CA SER A 518 -26.73 8.33 -17.48
C SER A 518 -26.56 9.80 -17.04
N GLU A 519 -25.41 10.16 -16.49
CA GLU A 519 -25.10 11.56 -16.14
C GLU A 519 -24.90 12.42 -17.40
N ILE A 520 -24.28 11.88 -18.46
CA ILE A 520 -24.18 12.55 -19.76
C ILE A 520 -25.57 12.89 -20.30
N ALA A 521 -26.48 11.91 -20.31
CA ALA A 521 -27.84 12.11 -20.79
C ALA A 521 -28.59 13.17 -19.97
N ASN A 522 -28.40 13.18 -18.64
CA ASN A 522 -28.95 14.22 -17.77
C ASN A 522 -28.43 15.61 -18.13
N ALA A 523 -27.11 15.76 -18.32
CA ALA A 523 -26.49 17.05 -18.68
C ALA A 523 -27.00 17.56 -20.04
N GLN A 524 -27.10 16.70 -21.05
CA GLN A 524 -27.61 17.04 -22.38
C GLN A 524 -29.08 17.47 -22.37
N GLN A 525 -29.87 16.96 -21.41
CA GLN A 525 -31.25 17.37 -21.20
C GLN A 525 -31.39 18.65 -20.36
N GLY A 526 -30.28 19.26 -19.92
CA GLY A 526 -30.27 20.44 -19.06
C GLY A 526 -30.54 20.15 -17.57
N ASN A 527 -30.60 18.87 -17.18
CA ASN A 527 -30.74 18.47 -15.78
C ASN A 527 -29.41 18.57 -15.04
N ARG A 528 -29.45 18.69 -13.71
CA ARG A 528 -28.24 18.68 -12.88
C ARG A 528 -27.57 17.30 -12.96
N ALA A 529 -26.33 17.29 -13.44
CA ALA A 529 -25.51 16.09 -13.59
C ALA A 529 -24.16 16.28 -12.89
N GLU A 530 -23.86 15.41 -11.92
CA GLU A 530 -22.63 15.46 -11.14
C GLU A 530 -22.12 14.05 -10.89
N LEU A 531 -20.80 13.89 -10.99
CA LEU A 531 -20.10 12.63 -10.76
C LEU A 531 -18.98 12.87 -9.75
N THR A 532 -18.99 12.13 -8.65
CA THR A 532 -17.90 12.16 -7.66
C THR A 532 -17.25 10.78 -7.56
N ILE A 533 -15.92 10.73 -7.72
CA ILE A 533 -15.14 9.49 -7.70
C ILE A 533 -14.05 9.60 -6.64
N LYS A 534 -13.99 8.62 -5.74
CA LYS A 534 -12.84 8.39 -4.86
C LYS A 534 -12.20 7.07 -5.27
N ALA A 535 -10.92 7.08 -5.61
CA ALA A 535 -10.16 5.87 -5.94
C ALA A 535 -8.69 6.02 -5.56
N ASN A 536 -7.96 4.91 -5.50
CA ASN A 536 -6.50 4.99 -5.30
C ASN A 536 -5.78 5.31 -6.61
N ASN A 537 -6.26 4.75 -7.73
CA ASN A 537 -5.64 4.91 -9.03
C ASN A 537 -6.68 5.06 -10.16
N LEU A 538 -6.39 5.92 -11.13
CA LEU A 538 -7.16 6.15 -12.36
C LEU A 538 -6.23 6.12 -13.57
N VAL A 539 -6.24 5.02 -14.33
CA VAL A 539 -5.30 4.76 -15.43
C VAL A 539 -5.98 4.12 -16.65
N ASP A 540 -7.17 3.53 -16.51
CA ASP A 540 -7.86 2.89 -17.63
C ASP A 540 -8.24 3.90 -18.72
N LYS A 541 -7.70 3.70 -19.93
CA LYS A 541 -7.92 4.63 -21.06
C LYS A 541 -9.40 4.76 -21.44
N GLY A 542 -10.14 3.65 -21.42
CA GLY A 542 -11.55 3.64 -21.78
C GLY A 542 -12.39 4.48 -20.80
N LEU A 543 -12.19 4.28 -19.50
CA LEU A 543 -12.86 5.08 -18.47
C LEU A 543 -12.43 6.55 -18.50
N ILE A 544 -11.13 6.85 -18.71
CA ILE A 544 -10.66 8.23 -18.83
C ILE A 544 -11.33 8.94 -20.01
N ASN A 545 -11.43 8.28 -21.18
CA ASN A 545 -12.10 8.85 -22.34
C ASN A 545 -13.58 9.10 -22.07
N LYS A 546 -14.23 8.19 -21.34
CA LYS A 546 -15.62 8.35 -20.92
C LYS A 546 -15.82 9.53 -19.98
N LEU A 547 -14.86 9.78 -19.08
CA LEU A 547 -14.87 10.97 -18.22
C LEU A 547 -14.65 12.26 -19.01
N TYR A 548 -13.77 12.25 -20.01
CA TYR A 548 -13.62 13.39 -20.92
C TYR A 548 -14.92 13.67 -21.69
N GLU A 549 -15.56 12.64 -22.24
CA GLU A 549 -16.88 12.76 -22.89
C GLU A 549 -17.92 13.37 -21.93
N ALA A 550 -17.96 12.92 -20.68
CA ALA A 550 -18.86 13.45 -19.66
C ALA A 550 -18.61 14.92 -19.33
N SER A 551 -17.34 15.30 -19.18
CA SER A 551 -16.96 16.69 -18.96
C SER A 551 -17.35 17.58 -20.16
N SER A 552 -17.06 17.16 -21.39
CA SER A 552 -17.46 17.89 -22.60
C SER A 552 -18.97 18.02 -22.76
N ALA A 553 -19.75 17.06 -22.25
CA ALA A 553 -21.22 17.11 -22.24
C ALA A 553 -21.81 18.02 -21.13
N GLY A 554 -20.97 18.58 -20.25
CA GLY A 554 -21.41 19.49 -19.18
C GLY A 554 -21.58 18.83 -17.81
N VAL A 555 -21.21 17.56 -17.63
CA VAL A 555 -21.24 16.89 -16.32
C VAL A 555 -20.14 17.48 -15.44
N LYS A 556 -20.47 17.89 -14.20
CA LYS A 556 -19.47 18.33 -13.21
C LYS A 556 -18.84 17.12 -12.52
N ILE A 557 -17.52 16.98 -12.62
CA ILE A 557 -16.80 15.81 -12.13
C ILE A 557 -15.80 16.24 -11.04
N ARG A 558 -15.95 15.67 -9.83
CA ARG A 558 -14.99 15.86 -8.73
C ARG A 558 -14.33 14.53 -8.39
N MET A 559 -13.01 14.51 -8.29
CA MET A 559 -12.27 13.28 -8.03
C MET A 559 -11.27 13.42 -6.89
N LEU A 560 -11.21 12.38 -6.06
CA LEU A 560 -10.19 12.20 -5.04
C LEU A 560 -9.34 10.98 -5.42
N ILE A 561 -8.18 11.22 -6.02
CA ILE A 561 -7.25 10.19 -6.50
C ILE A 561 -5.93 10.32 -5.78
N ARG A 562 -5.68 9.45 -4.79
CA ARG A 562 -4.44 9.60 -3.99
C ARG A 562 -3.17 9.26 -4.77
N GLY A 563 -3.23 8.21 -5.60
CA GLY A 563 -2.08 7.55 -6.21
C GLY A 563 -1.87 7.99 -7.65
N MET A 564 -1.87 7.02 -8.58
CA MET A 564 -1.66 7.27 -10.00
C MET A 564 -2.92 7.85 -10.63
N CYS A 565 -2.80 8.97 -11.32
CA CYS A 565 -3.82 9.56 -12.18
C CYS A 565 -3.21 9.84 -13.56
N SER A 566 -3.69 9.15 -14.58
CA SER A 566 -3.32 9.39 -15.97
C SER A 566 -4.23 10.41 -16.66
N LEU A 567 -5.37 10.74 -16.05
CA LEU A 567 -6.28 11.79 -16.53
C LEU A 567 -5.66 13.17 -16.28
N VAL A 568 -5.81 14.07 -17.25
CA VAL A 568 -5.37 15.46 -17.19
C VAL A 568 -6.58 16.39 -17.07
N ALA A 569 -6.69 17.08 -15.94
CA ALA A 569 -7.77 18.04 -15.67
C ALA A 569 -7.49 19.42 -16.30
N GLY A 570 -8.55 20.20 -16.56
CA GLY A 570 -8.45 21.59 -17.00
C GLY A 570 -8.06 21.83 -18.46
N ILE A 571 -8.20 20.82 -19.33
CA ILE A 571 -7.97 20.95 -20.77
C ILE A 571 -9.21 21.60 -21.42
N GLU A 572 -9.00 22.69 -22.14
CA GLU A 572 -10.07 23.43 -22.81
C GLU A 572 -10.87 22.55 -23.77
N GLY A 573 -12.20 22.50 -23.57
CA GLY A 573 -13.13 21.70 -24.37
C GLY A 573 -13.15 20.21 -24.06
N ILE A 574 -12.25 19.71 -23.20
CA ILE A 574 -12.11 18.28 -22.88
C ILE A 574 -12.36 18.02 -21.40
N SER A 575 -11.61 18.65 -20.50
CA SER A 575 -11.66 18.38 -19.05
C SER A 575 -11.89 19.63 -18.19
N ASN A 576 -12.53 20.65 -18.76
CA ASN A 576 -12.90 21.90 -18.07
C ASN A 576 -13.78 21.69 -16.83
N ASN A 577 -14.62 20.65 -16.84
CA ASN A 577 -15.55 20.37 -15.74
C ASN A 577 -15.01 19.31 -14.78
N ILE A 578 -13.71 19.00 -14.84
CA ILE A 578 -13.06 17.98 -14.02
C ILE A 578 -12.12 18.62 -13.02
N GLU A 579 -12.38 18.39 -11.74
CA GLU A 579 -11.51 18.77 -10.63
C GLU A 579 -10.95 17.52 -9.94
N ILE A 580 -9.64 17.51 -9.69
CA ILE A 580 -8.97 16.36 -9.09
C ILE A 580 -8.09 16.83 -7.95
N ILE A 581 -8.37 16.30 -6.76
CA ILE A 581 -7.51 16.45 -5.59
C ILE A 581 -6.92 15.10 -5.17
N SER A 582 -5.89 15.17 -4.37
CA SER A 582 -5.26 14.04 -3.69
C SER A 582 -4.96 14.40 -2.26
N ILE A 583 -5.26 13.47 -1.35
CA ILE A 583 -4.99 13.61 0.06
C ILE A 583 -4.00 12.51 0.45
N VAL A 584 -2.86 12.93 0.96
CA VAL A 584 -1.84 12.09 1.60
C VAL A 584 -1.69 12.64 3.01
N ASP A 585 -1.92 11.80 4.00
CA ASP A 585 -1.96 12.18 5.41
C ASP A 585 -1.62 10.94 6.28
N ARG A 586 -1.83 11.00 7.59
CA ARG A 586 -1.57 9.95 8.58
C ARG A 586 -2.17 8.60 8.18
N PHE A 587 -3.45 8.57 7.83
CA PHE A 587 -4.09 7.36 7.34
C PHE A 587 -3.93 7.24 5.83
N LEU A 588 -3.74 6.00 5.41
CA LEU A 588 -3.60 5.65 4.01
C LEU A 588 -5.00 5.58 3.40
N GLU A 589 -5.36 6.60 2.62
CA GLU A 589 -6.65 6.62 1.93
C GLU A 589 -6.80 5.37 1.06
N HIS A 590 -7.79 4.50 1.28
CA HIS A 590 -7.85 3.23 0.53
C HIS A 590 -9.23 2.91 -0.04
N SER A 591 -10.28 3.43 0.58
CA SER A 591 -11.66 3.26 0.14
C SER A 591 -11.88 3.80 -1.26
N ARG A 592 -12.69 3.07 -2.05
CA ARG A 592 -13.17 3.54 -3.35
C ARG A 592 -14.67 3.74 -3.32
N VAL A 593 -15.11 4.88 -3.84
CA VAL A 593 -16.51 5.30 -3.84
C VAL A 593 -16.86 5.92 -5.19
N ILE A 594 -18.05 5.62 -5.70
CA ILE A 594 -18.63 6.25 -6.88
C ILE A 594 -19.97 6.86 -6.45
N ILE A 595 -20.19 8.14 -6.75
CA ILE A 595 -21.43 8.86 -6.46
C ILE A 595 -21.90 9.54 -7.74
N THR A 596 -23.11 9.22 -8.19
CA THR A 596 -23.79 9.94 -9.27
C THR A 596 -24.92 10.79 -8.69
N HIS A 597 -25.22 11.95 -9.30
CA HIS A 597 -26.35 12.78 -8.88
C HIS A 597 -27.70 12.17 -9.28
N SER A 598 -27.77 11.59 -10.47
CA SER A 598 -28.89 10.82 -11.00
C SER A 598 -30.24 11.53 -10.86
N ASN A 599 -30.26 12.80 -11.30
CA ASN A 599 -31.43 13.67 -11.31
C ASN A 599 -32.14 13.79 -9.94
N GLY A 600 -31.38 13.81 -8.84
CA GLY A 600 -31.90 14.02 -7.49
C GLY A 600 -32.07 12.75 -6.66
N GLU A 601 -31.80 11.56 -7.22
CA GLU A 601 -31.77 10.29 -6.49
C GLU A 601 -30.37 9.66 -6.56
N PRO A 602 -29.41 10.11 -5.73
CA PRO A 602 -28.02 9.70 -5.86
C PRO A 602 -27.81 8.19 -5.76
N GLN A 603 -27.02 7.65 -6.70
CA GLN A 603 -26.52 6.28 -6.63
C GLN A 603 -25.12 6.29 -6.05
N ILE A 604 -24.89 5.42 -5.06
CA ILE A 604 -23.62 5.34 -4.34
C ILE A 604 -23.14 3.90 -4.34
N TYR A 605 -21.89 3.71 -4.73
CA TYR A 605 -21.23 2.42 -4.70
C TYR A 605 -19.95 2.50 -3.88
N ILE A 606 -19.70 1.50 -3.04
CA ILE A 606 -18.36 1.25 -2.48
C ILE A 606 -17.72 0.10 -3.26
N SER A 607 -16.41 0.16 -3.48
CA SER A 607 -15.72 -0.77 -4.39
C SER A 607 -14.38 -1.26 -3.87
N SER A 608 -14.04 -2.51 -4.19
CA SER A 608 -12.68 -3.03 -4.04
C SER A 608 -11.77 -2.66 -5.22
N ALA A 609 -12.33 -2.23 -6.36
CA ALA A 609 -11.61 -1.91 -7.59
C ALA A 609 -11.17 -0.44 -7.67
N ASP A 610 -9.94 -0.24 -8.13
CA ASP A 610 -9.50 1.02 -8.75
C ASP A 610 -9.91 1.06 -10.24
N TRP A 611 -9.80 2.23 -10.87
CA TRP A 611 -10.07 2.41 -12.29
C TRP A 611 -8.81 2.17 -13.12
N MET A 612 -8.31 0.93 -13.06
CA MET A 612 -7.21 0.43 -13.87
C MET A 612 -7.66 -0.80 -14.64
N THR A 613 -7.17 -0.99 -15.87
CA THR A 613 -7.57 -2.10 -16.76
C THR A 613 -7.51 -3.46 -16.07
N ARG A 614 -6.43 -3.75 -15.32
CA ARG A 614 -6.33 -5.00 -14.53
C ARG A 614 -7.45 -5.20 -13.50
N ASN A 615 -7.97 -4.15 -12.88
CA ASN A 615 -9.06 -4.26 -11.90
C ASN A 615 -10.42 -4.40 -12.58
N ILE A 616 -10.58 -3.86 -13.79
CA ILE A 616 -11.84 -3.92 -14.53
C ILE A 616 -11.97 -5.22 -15.33
N ASP A 617 -10.88 -5.69 -15.93
CA ASP A 617 -10.92 -6.76 -16.95
C ASP A 617 -10.13 -8.04 -16.56
N HIS A 618 -9.26 -8.00 -15.53
CA HIS A 618 -8.34 -9.11 -15.23
C HIS A 618 -8.33 -9.58 -13.76
N ARG A 619 -9.24 -9.06 -12.93
CA ARG A 619 -9.37 -9.43 -11.52
C ARG A 619 -10.82 -9.61 -11.13
N ILE A 620 -11.06 -10.43 -10.11
CA ILE A 620 -12.35 -10.49 -9.43
C ILE A 620 -12.39 -9.37 -8.39
N GLU A 621 -13.17 -8.36 -8.69
CA GLU A 621 -13.44 -7.21 -7.84
C GLU A 621 -14.95 -7.07 -7.66
N VAL A 622 -15.38 -6.44 -6.58
CA VAL A 622 -16.79 -6.19 -6.31
C VAL A 622 -17.01 -4.74 -5.91
N ALA A 623 -17.98 -4.10 -6.54
CA ALA A 623 -18.62 -2.90 -6.02
C ALA A 623 -20.08 -3.21 -5.67
N THR A 624 -20.54 -2.66 -4.55
CA THR A 624 -21.91 -2.83 -4.07
C THR A 624 -22.63 -1.48 -3.98
N PRO A 625 -23.90 -1.40 -4.40
CA PRO A 625 -24.70 -0.22 -4.16
C PRO A 625 -25.02 -0.11 -2.67
N ILE A 626 -25.11 1.12 -2.18
CA ILE A 626 -25.56 1.44 -0.82
C ILE A 626 -27.03 1.82 -0.91
N ARG A 627 -27.91 1.02 -0.30
CA ARG A 627 -29.37 1.17 -0.41
C ARG A 627 -29.96 1.99 0.74
N ASP A 628 -29.50 1.76 1.98
CA ASP A 628 -29.94 2.51 3.16
C ASP A 628 -29.63 4.00 3.01
N LYS A 629 -30.68 4.84 3.06
CA LYS A 629 -30.59 6.30 2.94
C LYS A 629 -29.67 6.93 3.98
N ARG A 630 -29.64 6.40 5.21
CA ARG A 630 -28.75 6.86 6.28
C ARG A 630 -27.29 6.60 5.93
N LEU A 631 -26.99 5.42 5.41
CA LEU A 631 -25.64 5.04 5.00
C LEU A 631 -25.20 5.80 3.76
N LYS A 632 -26.12 6.03 2.80
CA LYS A 632 -25.87 6.91 1.65
C LYS A 632 -25.44 8.30 2.09
N GLN A 633 -26.23 8.94 2.97
CA GLN A 633 -25.91 10.28 3.47
C GLN A 633 -24.58 10.30 4.22
N ARG A 634 -24.31 9.29 5.05
CA ARG A 634 -23.04 9.17 5.77
C ARG A 634 -21.83 9.15 4.82
N ILE A 635 -21.92 8.42 3.72
CA ILE A 635 -20.85 8.38 2.71
C ILE A 635 -20.73 9.73 2.00
N ILE A 636 -21.84 10.36 1.61
CA ILE A 636 -21.83 11.70 0.99
C ILE A 636 -21.13 12.71 1.90
N ASP A 637 -21.48 12.75 3.18
CA ASP A 637 -20.89 13.67 4.15
C ASP A 637 -19.38 13.43 4.30
N ILE A 638 -18.96 12.16 4.44
CA ILE A 638 -17.53 11.79 4.51
C ILE A 638 -16.79 12.23 3.25
N ILE A 639 -17.35 12.01 2.06
CA ILE A 639 -16.70 12.41 0.81
C ILE A 639 -16.64 13.93 0.69
N ASN A 640 -17.69 14.64 1.06
CA ASN A 640 -17.69 16.11 1.07
C ASN A 640 -16.63 16.68 2.04
N LEU A 641 -16.42 16.06 3.21
CA LEU A 641 -15.36 16.46 4.15
C LEU A 641 -13.95 16.37 3.54
N HIS A 642 -13.71 15.44 2.60
CA HIS A 642 -12.45 15.40 1.87
C HIS A 642 -12.30 16.59 0.92
N PHE A 643 -13.38 17.00 0.24
CA PHE A 643 -13.35 18.14 -0.69
C PHE A 643 -13.33 19.50 0.03
N THR A 644 -13.55 19.53 1.35
CA THR A 644 -13.34 20.73 2.19
C THR A 644 -11.96 20.76 2.84
N ASP A 645 -11.09 19.78 2.56
CA ASP A 645 -9.75 19.73 3.14
C ASP A 645 -8.87 20.87 2.62
N THR A 646 -8.32 21.65 3.54
CA THR A 646 -7.46 22.82 3.26
C THR A 646 -6.06 22.69 3.85
N GLU A 647 -5.71 21.50 4.37
CA GLU A 647 -4.41 21.23 4.99
C GLU A 647 -3.59 20.21 4.20
N LYS A 648 -4.22 19.13 3.75
CA LYS A 648 -3.59 17.95 3.18
C LYS A 648 -4.05 17.65 1.76
N ALA A 649 -5.07 18.33 1.25
CA ALA A 649 -5.43 18.23 -0.16
C ALA A 649 -4.39 18.92 -1.05
N ARG A 650 -4.01 18.25 -2.14
CA ARG A 650 -3.19 18.77 -3.24
C ARG A 650 -3.95 18.64 -4.56
N TRP A 651 -3.77 19.61 -5.45
CA TRP A 651 -4.27 19.52 -6.81
C TRP A 651 -3.49 18.47 -7.63
N ILE A 652 -4.20 17.77 -8.51
CA ILE A 652 -3.58 17.00 -9.60
C ILE A 652 -3.77 17.80 -10.89
N ASP A 653 -2.68 18.37 -11.39
CA ASP A 653 -2.62 19.14 -12.62
C ASP A 653 -1.73 18.47 -13.68
N LYS A 654 -1.68 19.08 -14.87
CA LYS A 654 -0.89 18.57 -16.01
C LYS A 654 0.62 18.62 -15.76
N GLU A 655 1.07 19.57 -14.94
CA GLU A 655 2.48 19.74 -14.55
C GLU A 655 2.92 18.75 -13.47
N MET A 656 1.98 18.05 -12.81
CA MET A 656 2.24 17.25 -11.61
C MET A 656 2.89 18.09 -10.49
N SER A 657 2.40 19.32 -10.28
CA SER A 657 3.00 20.30 -9.37
C SER A 657 2.85 19.94 -7.88
N ASN A 658 1.82 19.15 -7.54
CA ASN A 658 1.44 18.81 -6.17
C ASN A 658 1.24 20.04 -5.26
N GLN A 659 0.72 21.14 -5.82
CA GLN A 659 0.36 22.31 -5.03
C GLN A 659 -0.76 21.97 -4.04
N TYR A 660 -0.60 22.43 -2.80
CA TYR A 660 -1.66 22.35 -1.80
C TYR A 660 -2.87 23.17 -2.24
N VAL A 661 -4.06 22.69 -1.91
CA VAL A 661 -5.29 23.46 -2.07
C VAL A 661 -5.22 24.65 -1.12
N LEU A 662 -5.15 25.86 -1.68
CA LEU A 662 -4.98 27.06 -0.88
C LEU A 662 -6.21 27.33 -0.03
N ARG A 663 -5.95 27.66 1.23
CA ARG A 663 -6.93 28.20 2.14
C ARG A 663 -7.16 29.67 1.80
N ASP A 664 -8.34 29.97 1.30
CA ASP A 664 -8.80 31.35 1.12
C ASP A 664 -9.49 31.81 2.43
N ASN A 665 -10.76 32.21 2.41
CA ASN A 665 -11.57 32.52 3.60
C ASN A 665 -12.22 31.30 4.30
N GLN A 666 -11.76 30.08 4.01
CA GLN A 666 -12.34 28.85 4.55
C GLN A 666 -11.73 28.46 5.91
N ASP A 667 -12.47 27.67 6.69
CA ASP A 667 -11.97 27.09 7.93
C ASP A 667 -10.76 26.19 7.69
N LYS A 668 -9.87 26.10 8.69
CA LYS A 668 -8.74 25.15 8.66
C LYS A 668 -9.33 23.75 8.90
N VAL A 669 -9.35 22.92 7.87
CA VAL A 669 -9.97 21.58 7.92
C VAL A 669 -8.97 20.53 7.46
N ARG A 670 -8.69 19.57 8.34
CA ARG A 670 -8.00 18.32 8.03
C ARG A 670 -9.02 17.20 7.98
N SER A 671 -9.30 16.69 6.79
CA SER A 671 -10.41 15.77 6.52
C SER A 671 -10.40 14.53 7.41
N GLN A 672 -9.25 13.89 7.64
CA GLN A 672 -9.17 12.69 8.48
C GLN A 672 -9.59 12.96 9.93
N VAL A 673 -9.23 14.12 10.49
CA VAL A 673 -9.65 14.51 11.85
C VAL A 673 -11.14 14.88 11.86
N ALA A 674 -11.59 15.64 10.87
CA ALA A 674 -13.00 16.02 10.74
C ALA A 674 -13.92 14.81 10.56
N ILE A 675 -13.49 13.78 9.82
CA ILE A 675 -14.21 12.51 9.65
C ILE A 675 -14.30 11.76 10.97
N TYR A 676 -13.21 11.72 11.75
CA TYR A 676 -13.23 11.10 13.08
C TYR A 676 -14.24 11.79 14.00
N ASP A 677 -14.24 13.12 14.06
CA ASP A 677 -15.17 13.89 14.90
C ASP A 677 -16.63 13.75 14.43
N TYR A 678 -16.86 13.78 13.11
CA TYR A 678 -18.16 13.52 12.50
C TYR A 678 -18.71 12.15 12.89
N LEU A 679 -17.93 11.09 12.70
CA LEU A 679 -18.34 9.73 13.07
C LEU A 679 -18.57 9.61 14.58
N LYS A 680 -17.69 10.17 15.42
CA LYS A 680 -17.84 10.17 16.87
C LYS A 680 -19.14 10.85 17.32
N SER A 681 -19.55 11.93 16.63
CA SER A 681 -20.80 12.64 16.89
C SER A 681 -22.02 11.77 16.55
N ILE A 682 -21.98 11.07 15.41
CA ILE A 682 -23.03 10.13 14.97
C ILE A 682 -23.16 8.99 15.96
N GLU A 683 -22.04 8.37 16.33
CA GLU A 683 -22.04 7.25 17.27
C GLU A 683 -22.61 7.65 18.63
N LYS A 684 -22.39 8.89 19.08
CA LYS A 684 -23.00 9.43 20.30
C LYS A 684 -24.51 9.65 20.13
N GLN A 685 -24.96 10.20 19.01
CA GLN A 685 -26.38 10.45 18.73
C GLN A 685 -27.15 9.12 18.63
N THR A 686 -26.64 8.14 17.90
CA THR A 686 -27.24 6.80 17.79
C THR A 686 -27.31 6.09 19.14
N LYS A 687 -26.27 6.17 19.97
CA LYS A 687 -26.29 5.65 21.35
C LYS A 687 -27.41 6.27 22.18
N ASN A 688 -27.58 7.59 22.12
CA ASN A 688 -28.61 8.29 22.87
C ASN A 688 -30.02 7.95 22.39
N GLN A 689 -30.23 7.83 21.08
CA GLN A 689 -31.51 7.42 20.49
C GLN A 689 -31.90 6.01 20.95
N LYS A 690 -30.96 5.06 20.90
CA LYS A 690 -31.20 3.68 21.36
C LYS A 690 -31.46 3.57 22.86
N ARG A 691 -30.75 4.35 23.69
CA ARG A 691 -31.03 4.42 25.14
C ARG A 691 -32.44 4.91 25.41
N LYS A 692 -32.87 6.00 24.77
CA LYS A 692 -34.24 6.51 24.89
C LYS A 692 -35.30 5.49 24.45
N GLN A 693 -35.04 4.72 23.40
CA GLN A 693 -35.95 3.65 22.97
C GLN A 693 -36.01 2.49 23.98
N HIS A 694 -34.89 2.15 24.61
CA HIS A 694 -34.86 1.14 25.67
C HIS A 694 -35.65 1.62 26.88
N ASP A 695 -35.36 2.84 27.38
CA ASP A 695 -36.03 3.45 28.53
C ASP A 695 -37.54 3.67 28.30
N ALA A 696 -37.99 3.81 27.05
CA ALA A 696 -39.41 3.93 26.70
C ALA A 696 -40.13 2.57 26.58
N ASN A 697 -39.38 1.48 26.40
CA ASN A 697 -39.89 0.11 26.27
C ASN A 697 -39.76 -0.70 27.58
N THR A 698 -39.17 -0.13 28.62
CA THR A 698 -39.12 -0.67 30.00
C THR A 698 -40.03 0.15 30.88
#